data_AF-A0A0D3EMK4-F1
#
_entry.id   AF-A0A0D3EMK4-F1
#
_cell.length_a   1.000
_cell.length_b   1.000
_cell.length_c   1.000
_cell.angle_alpha   90.00
_cell.angle_beta   90.00
_cell.angle_gamma   90.00
#
_symmetry.space_group_name_H-M   'P 1'
#
loop_
_entity.id
_entity.type
_entity.pdbx_description
1 polymer ?
#
loop_
_entity_poly.entity_id
_entity_poly.type
_entity_poly.pdbx_seq_one_letter_code
_entity_poly.pdbx_strand_id
1 'polypeptide(L)'
;MRPAPQQRYRTVESHDRAVVQMAPMEFGSSADASASAGPRYIKPGTNLRTDARMHMASSNGRSFNGSQGDSKLELFGFDSLVNILGLKRMVGEQAQASASTRDGENAGIAIGYPKETETKLDTMMGVFVPCLQNILGIIYYIRFTWIVGMGGVWQSLVLVAFCGSCTFLTTISLSAIATNGAMKGGGPYYLIGRALGPEVGVSIGLCFFLGNAVAGAMYVLGAVETFLDAVPSAELFQGLYFPAVTGIMAGSNRSASLKDTQRSIPTGTLHATISTTMMYLLSVFLFGALSTREGLLTDRLLCAAVAWPSPAVVYAGIILSTLGAALQSLTGAPRLLAAIANDDILPVLNYFKAYEGSEPHVATLFTSFICISCVIIGNLDVITPTITMFFLLCYAVIMFMISWTFTVVSLALASLIYYYVSLKGKAGDWGDGFKSAYFQLALRSLRSMGANQVHPKNWYPIPLIFCRPWGKLPEDVPCHPKLADFANCMKKKGRGMSIFVSIIDGDYHESAEDAKTACRQLSAYIDYRRCEGVAEIIVAPSTSIGFRSIVQTMGLGNLKPNIVVMRYPEIWRRENLTQIPSTFVSIINDCITANKAVVIVKGLDEWPNEYQRQYGTIDLYWIVRDGGLMLLLSQLLLTKESFESCKIQVFCIAEEDTEAEELKADVKKFLYDLRMQADVIVVTVKSWEADPDRSGGSKKDDPEVYRSAQSRIRTYISQLNEAAERERRPLMEGGKQVVVDEQKVEKFLYTMLKLNATILRHSRMAVVVLVSLPPPPLNHLAYCYMEYMDLLVENIPRILIVRGYRRDVVTLFT
;
A
#
# COMPACT_ATOMS: atom_id res chain seq x y z
N MET A 1 29.90 -34.13 35.92
CA MET A 1 31.25 -34.07 35.33
C MET A 1 31.11 -34.34 33.83
N ARG A 2 31.72 -33.63 32.87
CA ARG A 2 32.51 -32.39 32.88
C ARG A 2 31.81 -31.35 31.97
N PRO A 3 31.94 -30.03 32.17
CA PRO A 3 31.49 -29.04 31.20
C PRO A 3 32.47 -28.92 30.01
N ALA A 4 31.93 -28.64 28.81
CA ALA A 4 32.69 -28.23 27.63
C ALA A 4 32.94 -26.69 27.66
N PRO A 5 33.94 -26.15 26.92
CA PRO A 5 34.40 -24.79 27.13
C PRO A 5 33.44 -23.73 26.57
N GLN A 6 33.20 -22.67 27.36
CA GLN A 6 32.54 -21.45 26.90
C GLN A 6 33.51 -20.63 26.04
N GLN A 7 33.14 -20.35 24.79
CA GLN A 7 33.80 -19.28 24.03
C GLN A 7 33.41 -17.93 24.63
N ARG A 8 34.39 -17.25 25.25
CA ARG A 8 34.24 -15.86 25.70
C ARG A 8 34.34 -14.94 24.49
N TYR A 9 33.28 -14.21 24.18
CA TYR A 9 33.38 -13.05 23.29
C TYR A 9 34.22 -11.96 23.97
N ARG A 10 35.18 -11.39 23.25
CA ARG A 10 36.01 -10.27 23.70
C ARG A 10 35.34 -8.96 23.29
N THR A 11 35.26 -8.00 24.20
CA THR A 11 34.87 -6.61 23.89
C THR A 11 35.97 -5.94 23.07
N VAL A 12 35.59 -5.26 21.99
CA VAL A 12 36.51 -4.47 21.15
C VAL A 12 36.89 -3.20 21.91
N GLU A 13 38.19 -2.92 21.98
CA GLU A 13 38.74 -1.71 22.60
C GLU A 13 39.22 -0.73 21.53
N SER A 14 39.41 0.54 21.89
CA SER A 14 39.55 1.69 20.96
C SER A 14 40.85 1.75 20.15
N HIS A 15 41.60 0.65 20.04
CA HIS A 15 42.88 0.56 19.32
C HIS A 15 42.95 -0.57 18.27
N ASP A 16 41.91 -1.41 18.12
CA ASP A 16 41.88 -2.43 17.06
C ASP A 16 41.69 -1.77 15.67
N ARG A 17 42.69 -1.89 14.78
CA ARG A 17 42.66 -1.34 13.42
C ARG A 17 41.85 -2.23 12.46
N ALA A 18 40.89 -1.64 11.77
CA ALA A 18 40.15 -2.31 10.70
C ALA A 18 41.04 -2.64 9.49
N VAL A 19 41.03 -3.90 9.06
CA VAL A 19 41.74 -4.36 7.85
C VAL A 19 40.82 -4.17 6.63
N VAL A 20 41.12 -3.18 5.80
CA VAL A 20 40.45 -2.97 4.51
C VAL A 20 41.20 -3.73 3.43
N GLN A 21 40.61 -4.81 2.90
CA GLN A 21 41.20 -5.60 1.82
C GLN A 21 40.76 -5.06 0.45
N MET A 22 41.58 -4.17 -0.13
CA MET A 22 41.42 -3.73 -1.52
C MET A 22 42.13 -4.71 -2.47
N ALA A 23 41.52 -5.03 -3.61
CA ALA A 23 42.19 -5.71 -4.71
C ALA A 23 43.02 -4.70 -5.53
N PRO A 24 44.26 -5.02 -5.94
CA PRO A 24 45.11 -4.10 -6.70
C PRO A 24 44.69 -4.01 -8.18
N MET A 25 44.87 -2.83 -8.77
CA MET A 25 45.04 -2.70 -10.23
C MET A 25 46.53 -2.79 -10.56
N GLU A 26 46.89 -3.67 -11.48
CA GLU A 26 48.25 -3.74 -12.03
C GLU A 26 48.36 -2.90 -13.31
N PHE A 27 49.48 -2.18 -13.46
CA PHE A 27 49.88 -1.50 -14.68
C PHE A 27 51.12 -2.22 -15.24
N GLY A 28 51.04 -2.71 -16.48
CA GLY A 28 52.10 -3.48 -17.14
C GLY A 28 52.38 -2.98 -18.56
N SER A 29 53.64 -2.63 -18.83
CA SER A 29 54.11 -1.93 -20.02
C SER A 29 54.01 -2.69 -21.36
N SER A 30 53.48 -1.98 -22.36
CA SER A 30 53.84 -1.97 -23.79
C SER A 30 55.11 -2.69 -24.28
N ALA A 31 55.03 -3.38 -25.43
CA ALA A 31 55.67 -2.97 -26.70
C ALA A 31 55.29 -3.87 -27.91
N ASP A 32 55.08 -3.25 -29.08
CA ASP A 32 55.46 -3.63 -30.47
C ASP A 32 55.47 -5.11 -30.94
N ALA A 33 54.96 -5.49 -32.12
CA ALA A 33 54.28 -4.78 -33.23
C ALA A 33 53.51 -5.83 -34.12
N SER A 34 52.99 -5.63 -35.34
CA SER A 34 53.12 -4.57 -36.36
C SER A 34 51.96 -4.56 -37.39
N ALA A 35 52.15 -3.81 -38.50
CA ALA A 35 51.43 -3.75 -39.79
C ALA A 35 50.28 -4.77 -40.09
N SER A 36 49.17 -4.35 -40.71
CA SER A 36 49.18 -3.69 -42.03
C SER A 36 47.82 -3.13 -42.51
N ALA A 37 47.88 -2.26 -43.54
CA ALA A 37 46.83 -1.86 -44.48
C ALA A 37 45.65 -0.98 -44.00
N GLY A 38 45.20 -0.08 -44.90
CA GLY A 38 44.15 0.92 -44.67
C GLY A 38 42.81 0.65 -45.40
N PRO A 39 41.87 1.62 -45.40
CA PRO A 39 40.43 1.35 -45.54
C PRO A 39 39.87 1.38 -46.97
N ARG A 40 38.69 0.78 -47.20
CA ARG A 40 37.85 1.10 -48.37
C ARG A 40 36.34 0.85 -48.22
N TYR A 41 35.59 1.80 -48.77
CA TYR A 41 34.14 1.88 -49.04
C TYR A 41 33.47 0.65 -49.70
N ILE A 42 32.15 0.50 -49.48
CA ILE A 42 31.14 0.09 -50.49
C ILE A 42 29.83 0.94 -50.33
N LYS A 43 29.11 1.21 -51.44
CA LYS A 43 27.75 1.80 -51.58
C LYS A 43 26.99 1.04 -52.73
N PRO A 44 25.89 1.53 -53.37
CA PRO A 44 24.48 1.40 -52.96
C PRO A 44 23.52 0.84 -54.07
N GLY A 45 22.20 0.75 -53.80
CA GLY A 45 21.11 0.59 -54.80
C GLY A 45 19.71 0.67 -54.14
N THR A 46 18.73 1.51 -54.56
CA THR A 46 17.80 1.44 -55.74
C THR A 46 16.74 0.30 -55.62
N ASN A 47 15.41 0.45 -55.83
CA ASN A 47 14.47 1.51 -56.31
C ASN A 47 13.01 1.18 -55.79
N LEU A 48 11.86 1.86 -56.01
CA LEU A 48 11.39 3.01 -56.83
C LEU A 48 10.09 3.69 -56.26
N ARG A 49 9.77 4.92 -56.70
CA ARG A 49 8.47 5.67 -56.84
C ARG A 49 7.15 5.22 -56.16
N THR A 50 6.50 6.18 -55.47
CA THR A 50 5.22 6.91 -55.81
C THR A 50 4.75 7.72 -54.58
N ASP A 51 4.02 8.86 -54.64
CA ASP A 51 3.90 9.91 -55.67
C ASP A 51 3.58 11.28 -54.99
N ALA A 52 3.45 12.38 -55.73
CA ALA A 52 3.43 13.75 -55.19
C ALA A 52 2.05 14.33 -54.82
N ARG A 53 2.00 15.21 -53.78
CA ARG A 53 1.57 16.64 -53.89
C ARG A 53 1.49 17.41 -52.55
N MET A 54 1.88 18.70 -52.61
CA MET A 54 1.28 19.93 -52.01
C MET A 54 0.83 19.96 -50.52
N HIS A 55 0.91 21.07 -49.78
CA HIS A 55 1.23 22.47 -50.14
C HIS A 55 2.01 23.15 -48.99
N MET A 56 3.03 23.95 -49.30
CA MET A 56 3.46 25.04 -48.41
C MET A 56 2.62 26.29 -48.69
N ALA A 57 2.39 27.09 -47.66
CA ALA A 57 1.93 28.48 -47.77
C ALA A 57 2.76 29.35 -46.81
N SER A 58 3.65 30.18 -47.35
CA SER A 58 4.29 31.26 -46.59
C SER A 58 3.33 32.45 -46.51
N SER A 59 3.35 33.19 -45.40
CA SER A 59 2.71 34.51 -45.32
C SER A 59 3.70 35.53 -44.75
N ASN A 60 3.89 36.61 -45.51
CA ASN A 60 4.91 37.62 -45.25
C ASN A 60 4.63 38.40 -43.97
N GLY A 61 5.68 38.80 -43.26
CA GLY A 61 5.58 39.83 -42.24
C GLY A 61 5.11 41.16 -42.84
N ARG A 62 4.19 41.83 -42.16
CA ARG A 62 3.94 43.27 -42.29
C ARG A 62 4.22 43.92 -40.94
N SER A 63 5.10 44.92 -40.93
CA SER A 63 5.20 45.80 -39.77
C SER A 63 3.89 46.57 -39.62
N PHE A 64 3.33 46.57 -38.42
CA PHE A 64 2.22 47.43 -38.04
C PHE A 64 2.68 48.25 -36.83
N ASN A 65 3.04 49.51 -37.08
CA ASN A 65 3.26 50.47 -36.00
C ASN A 65 1.89 50.84 -35.40
N GLY A 66 1.49 50.10 -34.37
CA GLY A 66 0.41 50.46 -33.46
C GLY A 66 0.97 50.61 -32.05
N SER A 67 0.59 51.67 -31.34
CA SER A 67 0.94 51.84 -29.93
C SER A 67 0.10 50.90 -29.07
N GLN A 68 0.54 49.64 -28.97
CA GLN A 68 -0.04 48.65 -28.07
C GLN A 68 0.26 49.09 -26.63
N GLY A 69 -0.79 49.43 -25.87
CA GLY A 69 -0.65 49.80 -24.46
C GLY A 69 -0.66 48.55 -23.58
N ASP A 70 0.45 48.28 -22.88
CA ASP A 70 0.64 47.12 -22.00
C ASP A 70 -0.55 46.89 -21.05
N SER A 71 -1.35 45.84 -21.28
CA SER A 71 -2.55 45.56 -20.48
C SER A 71 -2.21 45.43 -18.99
N LYS A 72 -3.18 45.77 -18.12
CA LYS A 72 -2.91 45.80 -16.67
C LYS A 72 -2.72 44.38 -16.10
N LEU A 73 -3.35 43.35 -16.68
CA LEU A 73 -3.22 41.97 -16.21
C LEU A 73 -1.96 41.22 -16.68
N GLU A 74 -1.26 41.64 -17.74
CA GLU A 74 -0.01 40.97 -18.20
C GLU A 74 1.03 40.86 -17.08
N LEU A 75 1.00 41.82 -16.16
CA LEU A 75 1.81 41.89 -14.95
C LEU A 75 1.70 40.65 -14.02
N PHE A 76 0.54 40.00 -13.97
CA PHE A 76 0.34 38.74 -13.23
C PHE A 76 0.80 37.50 -14.02
N GLY A 77 1.30 37.66 -15.25
CA GLY A 77 1.64 36.58 -16.17
C GLY A 77 0.48 36.13 -17.06
N PHE A 78 -0.43 37.05 -17.42
CA PHE A 78 -1.45 36.82 -18.44
C PHE A 78 -0.88 37.07 -19.83
N ASP A 79 -1.09 36.13 -20.75
CA ASP A 79 -1.15 36.45 -22.18
C ASP A 79 -2.52 37.08 -22.48
N SER A 80 -2.62 37.97 -23.48
CA SER A 80 -3.85 38.68 -23.93
C SER A 80 -4.93 37.76 -24.56
N LEU A 81 -5.00 36.51 -24.13
CA LEU A 81 -6.08 35.56 -24.39
C LEU A 81 -6.51 34.96 -23.06
N VAL A 82 -7.71 35.35 -22.58
CA VAL A 82 -8.46 34.62 -21.55
C VAL A 82 -8.87 33.28 -22.15
N ASN A 83 -7.90 32.37 -22.22
CA ASN A 83 -7.97 31.26 -23.15
C ASN A 83 -8.81 30.14 -22.54
N ILE A 84 -10.09 30.09 -22.91
CA ILE A 84 -11.10 29.06 -22.55
C ILE A 84 -10.58 27.63 -22.82
N LEU A 85 -9.54 27.46 -23.65
CA LEU A 85 -8.73 26.24 -23.75
C LEU A 85 -8.22 25.69 -22.39
N GLY A 86 -8.03 26.53 -21.36
CA GLY A 86 -7.69 26.09 -20.00
C GLY A 86 -8.80 25.26 -19.36
N LEU A 87 -10.04 25.78 -19.36
CA LEU A 87 -11.24 25.05 -18.94
C LEU A 87 -11.47 23.81 -19.81
N LYS A 88 -11.30 23.95 -21.13
CA LYS A 88 -11.53 22.85 -22.10
C LYS A 88 -10.56 21.67 -21.93
N ARG A 89 -9.31 21.93 -21.50
CA ARG A 89 -8.32 20.88 -21.21
C ARG A 89 -8.53 20.11 -19.91
N MET A 90 -9.42 20.55 -19.01
CA MET A 90 -9.77 19.76 -17.82
C MET A 90 -10.69 18.57 -18.14
N VAL A 91 -11.30 18.50 -19.33
CA VAL A 91 -12.40 17.57 -19.63
C VAL A 91 -12.06 16.50 -20.68
N GLY A 92 -11.08 16.70 -21.58
CA GLY A 92 -10.79 15.67 -22.59
C GLY A 92 -9.46 15.77 -23.34
N GLU A 93 -8.64 14.72 -23.20
CA GLU A 93 -7.79 14.13 -24.27
C GLU A 93 -7.47 12.67 -23.86
N GLN A 94 -8.05 11.67 -24.53
CA GLN A 94 -7.69 10.26 -24.34
C GLN A 94 -6.44 9.92 -25.16
N ALA A 95 -5.27 10.12 -24.56
CA ALA A 95 -3.99 9.69 -25.15
C ALA A 95 -3.87 8.16 -25.12
N GLN A 96 -4.35 7.49 -26.17
CA GLN A 96 -4.23 6.05 -26.36
C GLN A 96 -2.78 5.67 -26.72
N ALA A 97 -1.97 5.37 -25.71
CA ALA A 97 -0.60 4.90 -25.87
C ALA A 97 -0.52 3.38 -26.08
N SER A 98 0.43 2.92 -26.89
CA SER A 98 0.61 1.53 -27.28
C SER A 98 1.00 0.62 -26.11
N ALA A 99 0.42 -0.59 -26.07
CA ALA A 99 0.90 -1.66 -25.22
C ALA A 99 2.26 -2.16 -25.75
N SER A 100 3.33 -1.97 -24.96
CA SER A 100 4.64 -2.53 -25.25
C SER A 100 4.82 -3.87 -24.54
N THR A 101 4.86 -4.95 -25.33
CA THR A 101 5.25 -6.28 -24.85
C THR A 101 6.67 -6.24 -24.29
N ARG A 102 6.85 -6.72 -23.05
CA ARG A 102 8.19 -6.93 -22.50
C ARG A 102 8.24 -7.98 -21.40
N ASP A 103 7.81 -9.20 -21.74
CA ASP A 103 8.44 -10.38 -21.15
C ASP A 103 9.94 -10.36 -21.48
N GLY A 104 10.77 -10.70 -20.50
CA GLY A 104 12.22 -10.62 -20.60
C GLY A 104 12.85 -11.16 -19.33
N GLU A 105 13.52 -12.30 -19.45
CA GLU A 105 14.04 -13.06 -18.32
C GLU A 105 15.18 -12.32 -17.61
N ASN A 106 15.24 -12.46 -16.28
CA ASN A 106 16.42 -12.15 -15.47
C ASN A 106 16.77 -13.38 -14.61
N ALA A 107 17.28 -14.42 -15.28
CA ALA A 107 17.86 -15.57 -14.61
C ALA A 107 19.22 -15.18 -14.00
N GLY A 108 19.24 -14.88 -12.71
CA GLY A 108 20.48 -14.59 -11.98
C GLY A 108 21.39 -15.81 -11.95
N ILE A 109 22.56 -15.73 -12.60
CA ILE A 109 23.54 -16.83 -12.66
C ILE A 109 24.21 -16.99 -11.29
N ALA A 110 23.75 -17.97 -10.52
CA ALA A 110 24.43 -18.45 -9.31
C ALA A 110 25.23 -19.71 -9.65
N ILE A 111 26.55 -19.58 -9.79
CA ILE A 111 27.44 -20.73 -9.97
C ILE A 111 27.56 -21.46 -8.61
N GLY A 112 26.88 -22.59 -8.50
CA GLY A 112 26.96 -23.51 -7.37
C GLY A 112 27.22 -24.93 -7.85
N TYR A 113 28.03 -25.68 -7.11
CA TYR A 113 28.39 -27.06 -7.45
C TYR A 113 27.14 -27.95 -7.60
N PRO A 114 27.12 -28.90 -8.56
CA PRO A 114 26.01 -29.82 -8.73
C PRO A 114 25.92 -30.77 -7.52
N LYS A 115 24.94 -30.51 -6.65
CA LYS A 115 24.50 -31.49 -5.65
C LYS A 115 23.72 -32.60 -6.39
N GLU A 116 23.98 -33.85 -6.04
CA GLU A 116 23.45 -35.01 -6.79
C GLU A 116 21.93 -34.95 -6.94
N THR A 117 21.44 -35.11 -8.17
CA THR A 117 20.00 -35.05 -8.47
C THR A 117 19.32 -36.35 -8.06
N GLU A 118 18.67 -36.34 -6.89
CA GLU A 118 17.59 -37.27 -6.58
C GLU A 118 16.55 -37.27 -7.72
N THR A 119 16.04 -38.45 -8.06
CA THR A 119 15.05 -38.65 -9.12
C THR A 119 13.69 -38.09 -8.70
N LYS A 120 13.44 -36.83 -9.03
CA LYS A 120 12.18 -36.14 -8.75
C LYS A 120 10.97 -36.89 -9.30
N LEU A 121 9.93 -36.96 -8.49
CA LEU A 121 8.69 -37.68 -8.78
C LEU A 121 7.79 -36.89 -9.74
N ASP A 122 7.27 -37.57 -10.77
CA ASP A 122 6.20 -37.08 -11.64
C ASP A 122 4.81 -37.24 -10.96
N THR A 123 3.80 -36.52 -11.48
CA THR A 123 2.43 -36.44 -10.94
C THR A 123 1.81 -37.78 -10.54
N MET A 124 2.03 -38.84 -11.33
CA MET A 124 1.42 -40.15 -11.08
C MET A 124 1.90 -40.76 -9.76
N MET A 125 3.22 -40.94 -9.60
CA MET A 125 3.82 -41.60 -8.42
C MET A 125 4.01 -40.64 -7.24
N GLY A 126 4.10 -39.34 -7.51
CA GLY A 126 4.27 -38.30 -6.48
C GLY A 126 2.96 -37.83 -5.84
N VAL A 127 1.85 -37.81 -6.58
CA VAL A 127 0.57 -37.22 -6.13
C VAL A 127 -0.60 -38.18 -6.29
N PHE A 128 -0.87 -38.68 -7.50
CA PHE A 128 -2.09 -39.46 -7.78
C PHE A 128 -2.15 -40.78 -6.99
N VAL A 129 -1.10 -41.62 -7.07
CA VAL A 129 -1.06 -42.91 -6.36
C VAL A 129 -1.11 -42.73 -4.84
N PRO A 130 -0.33 -41.82 -4.20
CA PRO A 130 -0.46 -41.55 -2.77
C PRO A 130 -1.84 -41.03 -2.34
N CYS A 131 -2.52 -40.20 -3.15
CA CYS A 131 -3.90 -39.79 -2.89
C CYS A 131 -4.87 -40.97 -3.00
N LEU A 132 -4.74 -41.78 -4.05
CA LEU A 132 -5.59 -42.96 -4.26
C LEU A 132 -5.47 -43.93 -3.08
N GLN A 133 -4.23 -44.26 -2.67
CA GLN A 133 -3.96 -45.15 -1.56
C GLN A 133 -4.53 -44.66 -0.22
N ASN A 134 -4.48 -43.35 0.06
CA ASN A 134 -5.03 -42.79 1.30
C ASN A 134 -6.55 -42.55 1.29
N ILE A 135 -7.22 -42.63 0.14
CA ILE A 135 -8.69 -42.53 0.03
C ILE A 135 -9.33 -43.94 -0.02
N LEU A 136 -8.64 -44.92 -0.59
CA LEU A 136 -9.10 -46.33 -0.68
C LEU A 136 -8.79 -47.13 0.59
N GLY A 137 -9.33 -46.68 1.72
CA GLY A 137 -9.19 -47.34 3.02
C GLY A 137 -10.16 -48.51 3.27
N ILE A 138 -9.99 -49.15 4.44
CA ILE A 138 -10.75 -50.34 4.91
C ILE A 138 -12.28 -50.27 4.75
N ILE A 139 -12.85 -49.07 4.87
CA ILE A 139 -14.30 -48.80 4.85
C ILE A 139 -14.92 -49.26 3.52
N TYR A 140 -14.20 -49.09 2.40
CA TYR A 140 -14.67 -49.53 1.09
C TYR A 140 -14.91 -51.05 1.04
N TYR A 141 -14.04 -51.83 1.68
CA TYR A 141 -14.08 -53.29 1.60
C TYR A 141 -14.98 -53.95 2.65
N ILE A 142 -15.02 -53.42 3.89
CA ILE A 142 -15.70 -54.07 5.03
C ILE A 142 -17.06 -53.43 5.39
N ARG A 143 -17.27 -52.15 5.07
CA ARG A 143 -18.44 -51.39 5.58
C ARG A 143 -19.34 -50.82 4.47
N PHE A 144 -18.85 -50.72 3.25
CA PHE A 144 -19.59 -50.09 2.15
C PHE A 144 -20.82 -50.89 1.72
N THR A 145 -20.70 -52.23 1.65
CA THR A 145 -21.82 -53.17 1.42
C THR A 145 -22.94 -52.97 2.44
N TRP A 146 -22.58 -52.91 3.72
CA TRP A 146 -23.49 -52.71 4.84
C TRP A 146 -24.18 -51.33 4.84
N ILE A 147 -23.48 -50.27 4.43
CA ILE A 147 -24.07 -48.93 4.20
C ILE A 147 -25.15 -49.00 3.09
N VAL A 148 -24.88 -49.72 2.00
CA VAL A 148 -25.85 -49.93 0.91
C VAL A 148 -27.03 -50.81 1.35
N GLY A 149 -26.80 -51.82 2.19
CA GLY A 149 -27.86 -52.64 2.79
C GLY A 149 -28.80 -51.87 3.72
N MET A 150 -28.26 -50.93 4.51
CA MET A 150 -29.08 -50.11 5.41
C MET A 150 -29.94 -49.09 4.66
N GLY A 151 -29.30 -48.13 3.97
CA GLY A 151 -29.99 -46.99 3.34
C GLY A 151 -30.66 -47.32 2.00
N GLY A 152 -30.26 -48.44 1.39
CA GLY A 152 -30.63 -48.77 0.02
C GLY A 152 -29.89 -47.89 -1.00
N VAL A 153 -29.89 -48.34 -2.25
CA VAL A 153 -29.18 -47.72 -3.39
C VAL A 153 -29.37 -46.20 -3.44
N TRP A 154 -30.61 -45.70 -3.33
CA TRP A 154 -30.88 -44.27 -3.48
C TRP A 154 -30.26 -43.39 -2.38
N GLN A 155 -30.42 -43.76 -1.10
CA GLN A 155 -29.85 -42.97 0.00
C GLN A 155 -28.32 -43.05 0.01
N SER A 156 -27.76 -44.22 -0.32
CA SER A 156 -26.31 -44.41 -0.42
C SER A 156 -25.71 -43.62 -1.59
N LEU A 157 -26.40 -43.50 -2.73
CA LEU A 157 -25.97 -42.63 -3.83
C LEU A 157 -25.96 -41.15 -3.41
N VAL A 158 -27.00 -40.67 -2.72
CA VAL A 158 -27.06 -39.29 -2.21
C VAL A 158 -25.93 -39.03 -1.21
N LEU A 159 -25.67 -39.96 -0.28
CA LEU A 159 -24.59 -39.87 0.69
C LEU A 159 -23.21 -39.80 0.02
N VAL A 160 -22.93 -40.71 -0.92
CA VAL A 160 -21.65 -40.75 -1.66
C VAL A 160 -21.47 -39.51 -2.53
N ALA A 161 -22.52 -39.07 -3.24
CA ALA A 161 -22.46 -37.85 -4.06
C ALA A 161 -22.20 -36.60 -3.21
N PHE A 162 -22.85 -36.48 -2.05
CA PHE A 162 -22.64 -35.38 -1.11
C PHE A 162 -21.22 -35.37 -0.56
N CYS A 163 -20.74 -36.48 0.01
CA CYS A 163 -19.37 -36.64 0.47
C CYS A 163 -18.33 -36.40 -0.64
N GLY A 164 -18.59 -36.86 -1.86
CA GLY A 164 -17.77 -36.60 -3.04
C GLY A 164 -17.72 -35.12 -3.41
N SER A 165 -18.85 -34.41 -3.43
CA SER A 165 -18.89 -32.97 -3.71
C SER A 165 -18.15 -32.13 -2.67
N CYS A 166 -18.28 -32.49 -1.38
CA CYS A 166 -17.54 -31.89 -0.29
C CYS A 166 -16.02 -32.05 -0.49
N THR A 167 -15.58 -33.29 -0.72
CA THR A 167 -14.19 -33.67 -0.99
C THR A 167 -13.63 -32.89 -2.19
N PHE A 168 -14.40 -32.81 -3.29
CA PHE A 168 -14.04 -32.11 -4.51
C PHE A 168 -13.87 -30.59 -4.33
N LEU A 169 -14.78 -29.93 -3.60
CA LEU A 169 -14.65 -28.50 -3.28
C LEU A 169 -13.38 -28.21 -2.46
N THR A 170 -13.08 -29.05 -1.46
CA THR A 170 -11.83 -28.93 -0.69
C THR A 170 -10.59 -29.16 -1.55
N THR A 171 -10.64 -30.09 -2.51
CA THR A 171 -9.56 -30.28 -3.49
C THR A 171 -9.37 -29.05 -4.39
N ILE A 172 -10.44 -28.33 -4.76
CA ILE A 172 -10.33 -27.06 -5.49
C ILE A 172 -9.67 -25.98 -4.62
N SER A 173 -10.06 -25.83 -3.35
CA SER A 173 -9.42 -24.87 -2.43
C SER A 173 -7.93 -25.18 -2.21
N LEU A 174 -7.56 -26.45 -2.03
CA LEU A 174 -6.17 -26.89 -1.94
C LEU A 174 -5.40 -26.64 -3.24
N SER A 175 -6.06 -26.81 -4.40
CA SER A 175 -5.47 -26.51 -5.71
C SER A 175 -5.17 -25.02 -5.88
N ALA A 176 -6.10 -24.15 -5.50
CA ALA A 176 -5.90 -22.70 -5.55
C ALA A 176 -4.72 -22.25 -4.66
N ILE A 177 -4.62 -22.81 -3.44
CA ILE A 177 -3.46 -22.62 -2.55
C ILE A 177 -2.17 -23.10 -3.22
N ALA A 178 -2.18 -24.29 -3.85
CA ALA A 178 -1.03 -24.86 -4.55
C ALA A 178 -0.65 -24.12 -5.86
N THR A 179 -1.46 -23.18 -6.34
CA THR A 179 -1.11 -22.28 -7.45
C THR A 179 -0.64 -20.89 -7.01
N ASN A 180 -0.74 -20.56 -5.72
CA ASN A 180 -0.51 -19.20 -5.22
C ASN A 180 0.96 -18.96 -4.83
N GLY A 181 1.72 -18.38 -5.75
CA GLY A 181 3.10 -17.93 -5.52
C GLY A 181 4.19 -18.99 -5.75
N ALA A 182 5.45 -18.58 -5.67
CA ALA A 182 6.61 -19.41 -6.03
C ALA A 182 6.90 -20.49 -4.97
N MET A 183 6.45 -21.71 -5.21
CA MET A 183 6.46 -22.78 -4.20
C MET A 183 7.77 -23.56 -4.17
N LYS A 184 8.70 -23.18 -3.28
CA LYS A 184 9.72 -24.10 -2.77
C LYS A 184 9.03 -25.12 -1.85
N GLY A 185 8.99 -26.40 -2.24
CA GLY A 185 8.17 -27.43 -1.58
C GLY A 185 8.54 -27.71 -0.11
N GLY A 186 7.68 -28.48 0.59
CA GLY A 186 7.91 -28.81 2.01
C GLY A 186 6.78 -29.55 2.75
N GLY A 187 5.58 -29.67 2.16
CA GLY A 187 4.42 -30.34 2.78
C GLY A 187 3.15 -29.47 2.78
N PRO A 188 1.98 -30.02 3.16
CA PRO A 188 0.71 -29.28 3.19
C PRO A 188 0.79 -28.06 4.10
N TYR A 189 1.48 -28.19 5.24
CA TYR A 189 1.73 -27.11 6.19
C TYR A 189 2.39 -25.89 5.55
N TYR A 190 3.51 -26.05 4.83
CA TYR A 190 4.20 -24.94 4.17
C TYR A 190 3.41 -24.32 3.02
N LEU A 191 2.55 -25.09 2.34
CA LEU A 191 1.63 -24.56 1.33
C LEU A 191 0.58 -23.64 1.97
N ILE A 192 -0.07 -24.11 3.05
CA ILE A 192 -1.13 -23.40 3.74
C ILE A 192 -0.58 -22.17 4.48
N GLY A 193 0.49 -22.33 5.26
CA GLY A 193 1.09 -21.26 6.07
C GLY A 193 1.65 -20.09 5.25
N ARG A 194 2.21 -20.34 4.06
CA ARG A 194 2.68 -19.28 3.16
C ARG A 194 1.54 -18.57 2.42
N ALA A 195 0.44 -19.27 2.13
CA ALA A 195 -0.70 -18.70 1.41
C ALA A 195 -1.69 -17.94 2.31
N LEU A 196 -1.93 -18.43 3.54
CA LEU A 196 -2.95 -17.93 4.47
C LEU A 196 -2.38 -17.28 5.75
N GLY A 197 -1.06 -17.34 5.96
CA GLY A 197 -0.39 -16.81 7.14
C GLY A 197 -0.02 -17.89 8.18
N PRO A 198 1.00 -17.63 9.01
CA PRO A 198 1.53 -18.63 9.96
C PRO A 198 0.50 -19.05 11.02
N GLU A 199 -0.38 -18.15 11.46
CA GLU A 199 -1.41 -18.48 12.45
C GLU A 199 -2.41 -19.52 11.93
N VAL A 200 -2.80 -19.39 10.66
CA VAL A 200 -3.68 -20.36 9.98
C VAL A 200 -2.92 -21.65 9.67
N GLY A 201 -1.68 -21.54 9.19
CA GLY A 201 -0.81 -22.68 8.90
C GLY A 201 -0.58 -23.60 10.09
N VAL A 202 -0.16 -23.06 11.23
CA VAL A 202 0.12 -23.85 12.46
C VAL A 202 -1.17 -24.42 13.05
N SER A 203 -2.27 -23.67 13.05
CA SER A 203 -3.55 -24.16 13.60
C SER A 203 -4.11 -25.34 12.81
N ILE A 204 -4.13 -25.24 11.49
CA ILE A 204 -4.55 -26.36 10.61
C ILE A 204 -3.52 -27.49 10.67
N GLY A 205 -2.22 -27.18 10.70
CA GLY A 205 -1.14 -28.15 10.81
C GLY A 205 -1.21 -29.02 12.06
N LEU A 206 -1.50 -28.43 13.23
CA LEU A 206 -1.64 -29.16 14.49
C LEU A 206 -2.91 -30.02 14.54
N CYS A 207 -4.02 -29.55 13.97
CA CYS A 207 -5.22 -30.36 13.82
C CYS A 207 -4.95 -31.56 12.87
N PHE A 208 -4.32 -31.31 11.72
CA PHE A 208 -3.96 -32.34 10.76
C PHE A 208 -2.93 -33.34 11.34
N PHE A 209 -2.02 -32.91 12.22
CA PHE A 209 -1.13 -33.78 12.99
C PHE A 209 -1.91 -34.75 13.87
N LEU A 210 -2.82 -34.24 14.72
CA LEU A 210 -3.63 -35.07 15.62
C LEU A 210 -4.52 -36.05 14.82
N GLY A 211 -5.13 -35.58 13.72
CA GLY A 211 -5.92 -36.43 12.83
C GLY A 211 -5.12 -37.61 12.27
N ASN A 212 -3.92 -37.37 11.72
CA ASN A 212 -3.08 -38.43 11.18
C ASN A 212 -2.56 -39.39 12.29
N ALA A 213 -2.24 -38.88 13.47
CA ALA A 213 -1.78 -39.72 14.59
C ALA A 213 -2.87 -40.71 15.05
N VAL A 214 -4.13 -40.25 15.18
CA VAL A 214 -5.27 -41.11 15.55
C VAL A 214 -5.69 -42.02 14.39
N ALA A 215 -5.60 -41.56 13.14
CA ALA A 215 -5.87 -42.39 11.96
C ALA A 215 -4.94 -43.59 11.85
N GLY A 216 -3.65 -43.43 12.22
CA GLY A 216 -2.70 -44.55 12.30
C GLY A 216 -3.20 -45.70 13.19
N ALA A 217 -3.77 -45.38 14.35
CA ALA A 217 -4.33 -46.37 15.27
C ALA A 217 -5.54 -47.11 14.68
N MET A 218 -6.45 -46.39 14.01
CA MET A 218 -7.59 -47.02 13.34
C MET A 218 -7.16 -47.97 12.21
N TYR A 219 -6.16 -47.60 11.41
CA TYR A 219 -5.66 -48.48 10.34
C TYR A 219 -4.99 -49.75 10.89
N VAL A 220 -4.28 -49.66 12.02
CA VAL A 220 -3.73 -50.83 12.73
C VAL A 220 -4.85 -51.72 13.29
N LEU A 221 -5.82 -51.16 14.01
CA LEU A 221 -6.96 -51.92 14.55
C LEU A 221 -7.76 -52.61 13.44
N GLY A 222 -7.99 -51.94 12.31
CA GLY A 222 -8.68 -52.53 11.16
C GLY A 222 -7.90 -53.64 10.44
N ALA A 223 -6.56 -53.53 10.38
CA ALA A 223 -5.71 -54.62 9.90
C ALA A 223 -5.80 -55.86 10.81
N VAL A 224 -5.91 -55.65 12.14
CA VAL A 224 -6.09 -56.73 13.12
C VAL A 224 -7.50 -57.33 13.05
N GLU A 225 -8.57 -56.54 12.95
CA GLU A 225 -9.96 -57.04 12.72
C GLU A 225 -9.99 -57.96 11.50
N THR A 226 -9.44 -57.51 10.36
CA THR A 226 -9.37 -58.30 9.12
C THR A 226 -8.52 -59.58 9.25
N PHE A 227 -7.44 -59.55 10.05
CA PHE A 227 -6.59 -60.72 10.28
C PHE A 227 -7.24 -61.76 11.18
N LEU A 228 -8.01 -61.33 12.18
CA LEU A 228 -8.78 -62.22 13.06
C LEU A 228 -9.98 -62.84 12.32
N ASP A 229 -10.72 -62.06 11.52
CA ASP A 229 -11.79 -62.57 10.65
C ASP A 229 -11.26 -63.63 9.64
N ALA A 230 -9.99 -63.57 9.25
CA ALA A 230 -9.34 -64.53 8.37
C ALA A 230 -8.83 -65.81 9.07
N VAL A 231 -8.94 -65.91 10.40
CA VAL A 231 -8.47 -67.06 11.21
C VAL A 231 -9.63 -67.62 12.05
N PRO A 232 -10.14 -68.84 11.76
CA PRO A 232 -11.44 -69.32 12.23
C PRO A 232 -11.48 -69.79 13.71
N SER A 233 -10.80 -69.07 14.61
CA SER A 233 -10.72 -69.39 16.05
C SER A 233 -10.66 -68.16 16.97
N ALA A 234 -10.98 -66.96 16.46
CA ALA A 234 -10.87 -65.71 17.21
C ALA A 234 -12.13 -64.81 17.09
N GLU A 235 -13.28 -65.29 17.58
CA GLU A 235 -14.51 -64.48 17.67
C GLU A 235 -14.37 -63.36 18.72
N LEU A 236 -13.88 -62.17 18.33
CA LEU A 236 -14.09 -60.95 19.12
C LEU A 236 -14.10 -59.66 18.29
N PHE A 237 -14.91 -58.72 18.78
CA PHE A 237 -15.15 -57.35 18.29
C PHE A 237 -16.17 -57.15 17.17
N GLN A 238 -17.13 -56.27 17.47
CA GLN A 238 -18.09 -55.68 16.54
C GLN A 238 -18.14 -54.18 16.84
N GLY A 239 -17.76 -53.35 15.87
CA GLY A 239 -17.76 -51.88 15.94
C GLY A 239 -18.10 -51.24 14.58
N LEU A 240 -18.22 -49.91 14.51
CA LEU A 240 -18.97 -49.25 13.42
C LEU A 240 -18.52 -47.79 13.08
N TYR A 241 -18.66 -47.44 11.79
CA TYR A 241 -18.61 -46.08 11.18
C TYR A 241 -17.30 -45.26 11.03
N PHE A 242 -16.68 -45.41 9.85
CA PHE A 242 -16.44 -44.31 8.86
C PHE A 242 -15.31 -43.24 9.02
N PRO A 243 -14.19 -43.38 8.27
CA PRO A 243 -13.55 -42.21 7.63
C PRO A 243 -13.13 -42.44 6.15
N ALA A 244 -14.07 -42.52 5.21
CA ALA A 244 -13.80 -42.98 3.82
C ALA A 244 -13.18 -41.96 2.83
N VAL A 245 -12.95 -40.70 3.23
CA VAL A 245 -12.63 -39.59 2.30
C VAL A 245 -11.54 -38.62 2.77
N THR A 246 -10.90 -38.85 3.92
CA THR A 246 -9.97 -37.89 4.55
C THR A 246 -8.58 -37.83 3.89
N GLY A 247 -8.26 -38.72 2.96
CA GLY A 247 -6.93 -38.92 2.39
C GLY A 247 -6.36 -37.83 1.47
N ILE A 248 -7.15 -36.81 1.09
CA ILE A 248 -6.86 -35.83 0.02
C ILE A 248 -5.44 -35.22 0.09
N MET A 249 -4.97 -34.85 1.30
CA MET A 249 -3.69 -34.15 1.47
C MET A 249 -2.44 -35.06 1.33
N ALA A 250 -2.60 -36.37 1.09
CA ALA A 250 -1.48 -37.26 0.81
C ALA A 250 -0.61 -36.82 -0.38
N GLY A 251 -1.22 -36.19 -1.39
CA GLY A 251 -0.52 -35.70 -2.58
C GLY A 251 0.37 -34.47 -2.34
N SER A 252 0.08 -33.66 -1.31
CA SER A 252 0.93 -32.53 -0.93
C SER A 252 2.01 -32.90 0.10
N ASN A 253 1.90 -34.06 0.77
CA ASN A 253 2.94 -34.59 1.67
C ASN A 253 4.29 -34.83 0.98
N ARG A 254 4.31 -35.12 -0.34
CA ARG A 254 5.55 -35.33 -1.13
C ARG A 254 5.98 -34.10 -1.93
N SER A 255 5.40 -32.93 -1.67
CA SER A 255 5.55 -31.70 -2.48
C SER A 255 6.98 -31.17 -2.67
N ALA A 256 7.93 -31.54 -1.81
CA ALA A 256 9.36 -31.22 -1.96
C ALA A 256 10.06 -32.07 -3.03
N SER A 257 9.64 -33.32 -3.22
CA SER A 257 10.24 -34.29 -4.15
C SER A 257 9.62 -34.25 -5.55
N LEU A 258 8.63 -33.38 -5.79
CA LEU A 258 7.95 -33.27 -7.08
C LEU A 258 8.79 -32.50 -8.11
N LYS A 259 8.63 -32.88 -9.38
CA LYS A 259 9.24 -32.18 -10.53
C LYS A 259 8.67 -30.77 -10.75
N ASP A 260 7.35 -30.64 -10.66
CA ASP A 260 6.57 -29.40 -10.72
C ASP A 260 5.46 -29.45 -9.66
N THR A 261 5.67 -28.76 -8.55
CA THR A 261 4.72 -28.76 -7.41
C THR A 261 3.42 -28.02 -7.71
N GLN A 262 3.45 -26.96 -8.54
CA GLN A 262 2.29 -26.13 -8.86
C GLN A 262 1.31 -26.85 -9.80
N ARG A 263 1.81 -27.61 -10.77
CA ARG A 263 0.96 -28.37 -11.71
C ARG A 263 0.58 -29.76 -11.18
N SER A 264 1.50 -30.45 -10.50
CA SER A 264 1.28 -31.85 -10.10
C SER A 264 0.25 -31.98 -8.96
N ILE A 265 0.25 -31.07 -7.98
CA ILE A 265 -0.69 -31.17 -6.85
C ILE A 265 -2.16 -31.02 -7.31
N PRO A 266 -2.56 -29.96 -8.05
CA PRO A 266 -3.93 -29.83 -8.53
C PRO A 266 -4.36 -31.02 -9.41
N THR A 267 -3.56 -31.35 -10.43
CA THR A 267 -3.92 -32.39 -11.41
C THR A 267 -4.02 -33.77 -10.77
N GLY A 268 -3.00 -34.21 -10.02
CA GLY A 268 -3.00 -35.52 -9.38
C GLY A 268 -4.11 -35.67 -8.32
N THR A 269 -4.37 -34.62 -7.54
CA THR A 269 -5.37 -34.68 -6.46
C THR A 269 -6.80 -34.59 -6.99
N LEU A 270 -7.07 -33.78 -8.02
CA LEU A 270 -8.38 -33.73 -8.68
C LEU A 270 -8.70 -35.07 -9.37
N HIS A 271 -7.75 -35.64 -10.13
CA HIS A 271 -7.97 -36.94 -10.78
C HIS A 271 -8.19 -38.07 -9.76
N ALA A 272 -7.45 -38.10 -8.64
CA ALA A 272 -7.69 -39.06 -7.58
C ALA A 272 -9.09 -38.88 -6.96
N THR A 273 -9.49 -37.64 -6.63
CA THR A 273 -10.80 -37.33 -6.04
C THR A 273 -11.96 -37.76 -6.95
N ILE A 274 -11.86 -37.47 -8.26
CA ILE A 274 -12.88 -37.85 -9.25
C ILE A 274 -12.92 -39.37 -9.42
N SER A 275 -11.75 -40.01 -9.56
CA SER A 275 -11.64 -41.47 -9.75
C SER A 275 -12.25 -42.24 -8.58
N THR A 276 -11.93 -41.88 -7.33
CA THR A 276 -12.50 -42.54 -6.15
C THR A 276 -13.98 -42.28 -6.00
N THR A 277 -14.46 -41.04 -6.24
CA THR A 277 -15.89 -40.72 -6.17
C THR A 277 -16.70 -41.54 -7.18
N MET A 278 -16.20 -41.65 -8.42
CA MET A 278 -16.85 -42.47 -9.47
C MET A 278 -16.82 -43.97 -9.12
N MET A 279 -15.72 -44.46 -8.53
CA MET A 279 -15.63 -45.85 -8.07
C MET A 279 -16.66 -46.13 -6.96
N TYR A 280 -16.74 -45.29 -5.92
CA TYR A 280 -17.74 -45.45 -4.86
C TYR A 280 -19.18 -45.41 -5.43
N LEU A 281 -19.50 -44.45 -6.32
CA LEU A 281 -20.83 -44.36 -6.94
C LEU A 281 -21.19 -45.62 -7.75
N LEU A 282 -20.27 -46.12 -8.58
CA LEU A 282 -20.47 -47.35 -9.35
C LEU A 282 -20.69 -48.55 -8.43
N SER A 283 -19.92 -48.66 -7.34
CA SER A 283 -20.05 -49.76 -6.38
C SER A 283 -21.38 -49.78 -5.64
N VAL A 284 -22.07 -48.64 -5.44
CA VAL A 284 -23.44 -48.65 -4.89
C VAL A 284 -24.40 -49.40 -5.81
N PHE A 285 -24.31 -49.17 -7.13
CA PHE A 285 -25.12 -49.88 -8.11
C PHE A 285 -24.75 -51.37 -8.19
N LEU A 286 -23.45 -51.69 -8.19
CA LEU A 286 -22.98 -53.08 -8.27
C LEU A 286 -23.43 -53.90 -7.05
N PHE A 287 -23.20 -53.42 -5.82
CA PHE A 287 -23.62 -54.14 -4.62
C PHE A 287 -25.15 -54.24 -4.50
N GLY A 288 -25.88 -53.17 -4.86
CA GLY A 288 -27.35 -53.17 -4.87
C GLY A 288 -28.00 -54.05 -5.94
N ALA A 289 -27.27 -54.43 -6.99
CA ALA A 289 -27.72 -55.38 -8.02
C ALA A 289 -27.28 -56.83 -7.76
N LEU A 290 -26.26 -57.04 -6.93
CA LEU A 290 -25.59 -58.34 -6.76
C LEU A 290 -26.12 -59.17 -5.58
N SER A 291 -26.60 -58.53 -4.51
CA SER A 291 -27.00 -59.23 -3.28
C SER A 291 -28.29 -58.66 -2.69
N THR A 292 -29.02 -59.48 -1.95
CA THR A 292 -30.25 -59.07 -1.25
C THR A 292 -29.92 -58.17 -0.06
N ARG A 293 -30.91 -57.42 0.45
CA ARG A 293 -30.73 -56.53 1.60
C ARG A 293 -30.19 -57.26 2.83
N GLU A 294 -30.61 -58.51 3.04
CA GLU A 294 -30.13 -59.35 4.15
C GLU A 294 -28.67 -59.72 3.94
N GLY A 295 -28.28 -60.21 2.76
CA GLY A 295 -26.88 -60.53 2.45
C GLY A 295 -25.94 -59.32 2.53
N LEU A 296 -26.40 -58.14 2.13
CA LEU A 296 -25.67 -56.87 2.30
C LEU A 296 -25.49 -56.44 3.77
N LEU A 297 -26.34 -56.93 4.68
CA LEU A 297 -26.31 -56.57 6.11
C LEU A 297 -25.61 -57.63 6.98
N THR A 298 -25.65 -58.91 6.59
CA THR A 298 -25.02 -60.02 7.33
C THR A 298 -23.57 -60.26 6.92
N ASP A 299 -23.25 -60.20 5.62
CA ASP A 299 -21.90 -60.47 5.12
C ASP A 299 -21.05 -59.18 5.06
N ARG A 300 -20.25 -58.98 6.11
CA ARG A 300 -19.25 -57.90 6.22
C ARG A 300 -18.19 -57.95 5.12
N LEU A 301 -17.92 -59.13 4.56
CA LEU A 301 -16.83 -59.41 3.63
C LEU A 301 -17.34 -59.96 2.30
N LEU A 302 -18.57 -59.58 1.92
CA LEU A 302 -19.18 -59.88 0.62
C LEU A 302 -18.26 -59.48 -0.56
N CYS A 303 -17.47 -58.42 -0.40
CA CYS A 303 -16.42 -58.01 -1.33
C CYS A 303 -15.37 -59.10 -1.59
N ALA A 304 -15.04 -59.91 -0.59
CA ALA A 304 -14.14 -61.05 -0.69
C ALA A 304 -14.88 -62.31 -1.19
N ALA A 305 -16.10 -62.57 -0.71
CA ALA A 305 -16.92 -63.71 -1.16
C ALA A 305 -17.19 -63.71 -2.68
N VAL A 306 -17.31 -62.51 -3.26
CA VAL A 306 -17.54 -62.27 -4.70
C VAL A 306 -16.24 -62.32 -5.53
N ALA A 307 -15.06 -62.29 -4.90
CA ALA A 307 -13.81 -62.03 -5.59
C ALA A 307 -13.23 -63.24 -6.36
N TRP A 308 -13.09 -63.07 -7.68
CA TRP A 308 -12.32 -63.95 -8.54
C TRP A 308 -10.82 -63.55 -8.53
N PRO A 309 -9.86 -64.50 -8.47
CA PRO A 309 -10.03 -65.95 -8.49
C PRO A 309 -10.22 -66.59 -7.11
N SER A 310 -9.97 -65.89 -6.01
CA SER A 310 -10.28 -66.39 -4.66
C SER A 310 -10.45 -65.26 -3.63
N PRO A 311 -11.28 -65.48 -2.57
CA PRO A 311 -11.47 -64.51 -1.50
C PRO A 311 -10.17 -64.10 -0.78
N ALA A 312 -9.19 -65.01 -0.69
CA ALA A 312 -7.90 -64.77 -0.06
C ALA A 312 -7.13 -63.58 -0.66
N VAL A 313 -7.34 -63.28 -1.95
CA VAL A 313 -6.75 -62.09 -2.62
C VAL A 313 -7.26 -60.79 -1.99
N VAL A 314 -8.54 -60.73 -1.61
CA VAL A 314 -9.14 -59.55 -0.97
C VAL A 314 -8.71 -59.44 0.48
N TYR A 315 -8.68 -60.54 1.25
CA TYR A 315 -8.14 -60.52 2.63
C TYR A 315 -6.70 -59.99 2.67
N ALA A 316 -5.81 -60.53 1.82
CA ALA A 316 -4.44 -60.04 1.69
C ALA A 316 -4.38 -58.57 1.22
N GLY A 317 -5.23 -58.18 0.27
CA GLY A 317 -5.32 -56.80 -0.23
C GLY A 317 -5.74 -55.78 0.84
N ILE A 318 -6.73 -56.12 1.69
CA ILE A 318 -7.18 -55.26 2.79
C ILE A 318 -6.07 -55.10 3.83
N ILE A 319 -5.42 -56.20 4.24
CA ILE A 319 -4.34 -56.17 5.24
C ILE A 319 -3.14 -55.35 4.73
N LEU A 320 -2.73 -55.54 3.48
CA LEU A 320 -1.62 -54.77 2.89
C LEU A 320 -1.98 -53.29 2.69
N SER A 321 -3.22 -52.98 2.28
CA SER A 321 -3.69 -51.59 2.13
C SER A 321 -3.71 -50.86 3.48
N THR A 322 -4.29 -51.49 4.51
CA THR A 322 -4.41 -50.91 5.86
C THR A 322 -3.06 -50.73 6.55
N LEU A 323 -2.17 -51.71 6.50
CA LEU A 323 -0.79 -51.55 6.99
C LEU A 323 -0.04 -50.44 6.23
N GLY A 324 -0.25 -50.31 4.91
CA GLY A 324 0.29 -49.21 4.11
C GLY A 324 -0.22 -47.82 4.57
N ALA A 325 -1.53 -47.69 4.80
CA ALA A 325 -2.14 -46.45 5.28
C ALA A 325 -1.71 -46.11 6.72
N ALA A 326 -1.53 -47.13 7.58
CA ALA A 326 -0.98 -46.98 8.92
C ALA A 326 0.46 -46.43 8.88
N LEU A 327 1.35 -47.05 8.08
CA LEU A 327 2.73 -46.61 7.89
C LEU A 327 2.82 -45.20 7.29
N GLN A 328 1.97 -44.86 6.32
CA GLN A 328 1.92 -43.51 5.74
C GLN A 328 1.45 -42.46 6.77
N SER A 329 0.52 -42.81 7.66
CA SER A 329 0.06 -41.93 8.74
C SER A 329 1.15 -41.74 9.81
N LEU A 330 1.78 -42.84 10.23
CA LEU A 330 2.81 -42.88 11.26
C LEU A 330 4.14 -42.23 10.82
N THR A 331 4.43 -42.15 9.52
CA THR A 331 5.58 -41.41 8.97
C THR A 331 5.24 -39.97 8.58
N GLY A 332 3.98 -39.67 8.22
CA GLY A 332 3.53 -38.33 7.88
C GLY A 332 3.39 -37.40 9.09
N ALA A 333 2.73 -37.85 10.15
CA ALA A 333 2.46 -37.03 11.35
C ALA A 333 3.74 -36.51 12.06
N PRO A 334 4.81 -37.31 12.26
CA PRO A 334 6.05 -36.81 12.88
C PRO A 334 6.74 -35.73 12.06
N ARG A 335 6.78 -35.91 10.72
CA ARG A 335 7.41 -34.96 9.79
C ARG A 335 6.66 -33.63 9.74
N LEU A 336 5.33 -33.69 9.83
CA LEU A 336 4.46 -32.52 9.97
C LEU A 336 4.68 -31.79 11.30
N LEU A 337 4.75 -32.50 12.43
CA LEU A 337 5.02 -31.88 13.74
C LEU A 337 6.41 -31.23 13.80
N ALA A 338 7.42 -31.89 13.23
CA ALA A 338 8.77 -31.36 13.14
C ALA A 338 8.86 -30.11 12.25
N ALA A 339 8.13 -30.05 11.14
CA ALA A 339 8.02 -28.85 10.31
C ALA A 339 7.41 -27.66 11.09
N ILE A 340 6.33 -27.90 11.84
CA ILE A 340 5.70 -26.89 12.70
C ILE A 340 6.65 -26.43 13.83
N ALA A 341 7.44 -27.34 14.40
CA ALA A 341 8.43 -27.02 15.42
C ALA A 341 9.64 -26.25 14.86
N ASN A 342 10.08 -26.55 13.65
CA ASN A 342 11.23 -25.92 13.00
C ASN A 342 10.99 -24.44 12.65
N ASP A 343 9.73 -24.03 12.46
CA ASP A 343 9.36 -22.63 12.17
C ASP A 343 9.41 -21.69 13.40
N ASP A 344 9.77 -22.19 14.60
CA ASP A 344 9.90 -21.42 15.88
C ASP A 344 8.64 -20.70 16.40
N ILE A 345 7.51 -20.80 15.68
CA ILE A 345 6.24 -20.11 16.02
C ILE A 345 5.73 -20.49 17.41
N LEU A 346 5.93 -21.73 17.87
CA LEU A 346 5.45 -22.19 19.18
C LEU A 346 6.60 -22.71 20.05
N PRO A 347 7.10 -21.92 21.03
CA PRO A 347 8.23 -22.31 21.89
C PRO A 347 8.04 -23.63 22.64
N VAL A 348 6.79 -24.04 22.91
CA VAL A 348 6.45 -25.33 23.54
C VAL A 348 6.78 -26.52 22.63
N LEU A 349 6.75 -26.33 21.31
CA LEU A 349 7.05 -27.37 20.32
C LEU A 349 8.54 -27.47 19.98
N ASN A 350 9.39 -26.58 20.48
CA ASN A 350 10.83 -26.56 20.14
C ASN A 350 11.58 -27.85 20.53
N TYR A 351 11.00 -28.69 21.39
CA TYR A 351 11.50 -30.04 21.71
C TYR A 351 11.34 -31.06 20.55
N PHE A 352 10.42 -30.81 19.60
CA PHE A 352 10.13 -31.69 18.46
C PHE A 352 10.86 -31.29 17.17
N LYS A 353 11.78 -30.31 17.23
CA LYS A 353 12.60 -29.89 16.08
C LYS A 353 13.45 -31.04 15.54
N ALA A 354 13.68 -31.02 14.23
CA ALA A 354 14.58 -31.95 13.54
C ALA A 354 15.41 -31.21 12.49
N TYR A 355 16.68 -31.56 12.37
CA TYR A 355 17.59 -30.94 11.39
C TYR A 355 17.23 -31.36 9.96
N GLU A 356 17.47 -30.51 8.96
CA GLU A 356 17.17 -30.83 7.55
C GLU A 356 17.88 -32.12 7.11
N GLY A 357 17.09 -33.12 6.67
CA GLY A 357 17.58 -34.44 6.28
C GLY A 357 17.72 -35.46 7.42
N SER A 358 17.50 -35.08 8.68
CA SER A 358 17.41 -36.03 9.81
C SER A 358 15.96 -36.50 10.03
N GLU A 359 15.79 -37.73 10.54
CA GLU A 359 14.45 -38.23 10.89
C GLU A 359 14.01 -37.68 12.26
N PRO A 360 12.73 -37.27 12.42
CA PRO A 360 12.26 -36.56 13.61
C PRO A 360 11.94 -37.51 14.77
N HIS A 361 12.94 -38.25 15.27
CA HIS A 361 12.77 -39.35 16.23
C HIS A 361 11.89 -39.00 17.45
N VAL A 362 12.02 -37.79 18.01
CA VAL A 362 11.23 -37.32 19.16
C VAL A 362 9.74 -37.17 18.79
N ALA A 363 9.44 -36.58 17.63
CA ALA A 363 8.08 -36.47 17.12
C ALA A 363 7.50 -37.85 16.76
N THR A 364 8.33 -38.79 16.28
CA THR A 364 7.93 -40.17 16.01
C THR A 364 7.55 -40.91 17.29
N LEU A 365 8.36 -40.81 18.35
CA LEU A 365 8.03 -41.38 19.66
C LEU A 365 6.72 -40.82 20.23
N PHE A 366 6.50 -39.51 20.12
CA PHE A 366 5.27 -38.86 20.57
C PHE A 366 4.04 -39.27 19.74
N THR A 367 4.19 -39.38 18.41
CA THR A 367 3.12 -39.88 17.52
C THR A 367 2.79 -41.34 17.83
N SER A 368 3.80 -42.19 18.03
CA SER A 368 3.63 -43.58 18.44
C SER A 368 2.95 -43.70 19.80
N PHE A 369 3.25 -42.83 20.76
CA PHE A 369 2.57 -42.80 22.07
C PHE A 369 1.07 -42.48 21.93
N ILE A 370 0.70 -41.49 21.11
CA ILE A 370 -0.71 -41.17 20.81
C ILE A 370 -1.38 -42.38 20.13
N CYS A 371 -0.74 -42.93 19.09
CA CYS A 371 -1.25 -44.09 18.35
C CYS A 371 -1.48 -45.31 19.26
N ILE A 372 -0.49 -45.68 20.09
CA ILE A 372 -0.58 -46.79 21.05
C ILE A 372 -1.67 -46.51 22.10
N SER A 373 -1.81 -45.29 22.58
CA SER A 373 -2.88 -44.91 23.52
C SER A 373 -4.27 -45.11 22.89
N CYS A 374 -4.44 -44.77 21.62
CA CYS A 374 -5.68 -45.05 20.88
C CYS A 374 -5.89 -46.56 20.62
N VAL A 375 -4.84 -47.33 20.33
CA VAL A 375 -4.95 -48.81 20.21
C VAL A 375 -5.35 -49.45 21.54
N ILE A 376 -4.83 -48.97 22.68
CA ILE A 376 -5.17 -49.46 24.03
C ILE A 376 -6.63 -49.18 24.41
N ILE A 377 -7.24 -48.11 23.90
CA ILE A 377 -8.68 -47.85 24.06
C ILE A 377 -9.51 -48.97 23.41
N GLY A 378 -8.97 -49.67 22.40
CA GLY A 378 -9.52 -50.88 21.78
C GLY A 378 -10.80 -50.69 20.97
N ASN A 379 -11.61 -49.68 21.30
CA ASN A 379 -12.90 -49.44 20.68
C ASN A 379 -12.80 -48.43 19.52
N LEU A 380 -12.91 -48.96 18.30
CA LEU A 380 -13.02 -48.20 17.05
C LEU A 380 -14.17 -47.15 17.08
N ASP A 381 -15.29 -47.45 17.75
CA ASP A 381 -16.47 -46.56 17.83
C ASP A 381 -16.15 -45.21 18.50
N VAL A 382 -15.14 -45.16 19.37
CA VAL A 382 -14.68 -43.93 20.04
C VAL A 382 -13.60 -43.22 19.21
N ILE A 383 -12.72 -44.01 18.59
CA ILE A 383 -11.57 -43.52 17.81
C ILE A 383 -12.03 -42.87 16.51
N THR A 384 -13.01 -43.46 15.80
CA THR A 384 -13.36 -43.02 14.46
C THR A 384 -14.08 -41.66 14.41
N PRO A 385 -15.06 -41.34 15.28
CA PRO A 385 -15.56 -39.98 15.40
C PRO A 385 -14.42 -38.99 15.68
N THR A 386 -13.49 -39.34 16.58
CA THR A 386 -12.33 -38.50 16.95
C THR A 386 -11.44 -38.17 15.75
N ILE A 387 -11.24 -39.12 14.82
CA ILE A 387 -10.55 -38.87 13.54
C ILE A 387 -11.28 -37.78 12.74
N THR A 388 -12.60 -37.90 12.58
CA THR A 388 -13.37 -36.94 11.76
C THR A 388 -13.27 -35.50 12.28
N MET A 389 -13.20 -35.30 13.61
CA MET A 389 -13.11 -33.98 14.25
C MET A 389 -11.87 -33.18 13.86
N PHE A 390 -10.77 -33.86 13.51
CA PHE A 390 -9.49 -33.22 13.18
C PHE A 390 -9.29 -32.98 11.67
N PHE A 391 -9.90 -33.79 10.81
CA PHE A 391 -9.84 -33.61 9.35
C PHE A 391 -10.97 -32.73 8.79
N LEU A 392 -12.10 -32.59 9.49
CA LEU A 392 -13.34 -31.99 8.93
C LEU A 392 -13.66 -30.57 9.44
N LEU A 393 -12.66 -29.76 9.81
CA LEU A 393 -12.87 -28.34 10.17
C LEU A 393 -13.58 -27.51 9.08
N CYS A 394 -13.45 -27.90 7.80
CA CYS A 394 -14.18 -27.30 6.67
C CYS A 394 -15.67 -27.67 6.60
N TYR A 395 -16.16 -28.61 7.43
CA TYR A 395 -17.49 -29.22 7.32
C TYR A 395 -18.27 -29.22 8.63
N ALA A 396 -18.17 -28.14 9.41
CA ALA A 396 -18.86 -27.98 10.70
C ALA A 396 -20.35 -28.34 10.67
N VAL A 397 -21.05 -28.11 9.55
CA VAL A 397 -22.46 -28.50 9.34
C VAL A 397 -22.67 -30.01 9.43
N ILE A 398 -21.82 -30.81 8.78
CA ILE A 398 -21.91 -32.28 8.79
C ILE A 398 -21.54 -32.81 10.18
N MET A 399 -20.47 -32.25 10.76
CA MET A 399 -20.02 -32.60 12.11
C MET A 399 -21.13 -32.37 13.15
N PHE A 400 -21.84 -31.23 13.07
CA PHE A 400 -22.92 -30.88 13.99
C PHE A 400 -24.11 -31.87 13.91
N MET A 401 -24.40 -32.42 12.72
CA MET A 401 -25.41 -33.46 12.56
C MET A 401 -24.99 -34.85 13.07
N ILE A 402 -23.68 -35.15 13.09
CA ILE A 402 -23.14 -36.40 13.63
C ILE A 402 -23.05 -36.33 15.16
N SER A 403 -22.44 -35.28 15.70
CA SER A 403 -22.39 -35.02 17.14
C SER A 403 -22.04 -33.57 17.46
N TRP A 404 -23.03 -32.81 17.95
CA TRP A 404 -22.88 -31.40 18.29
C TRP A 404 -21.85 -31.16 19.42
N THR A 405 -21.80 -32.03 20.43
CA THR A 405 -20.93 -31.88 21.61
C THR A 405 -19.45 -31.88 21.20
N PHE A 406 -19.04 -32.90 20.46
CA PHE A 406 -17.69 -33.04 19.93
C PHE A 406 -17.35 -31.98 18.89
N THR A 407 -18.32 -31.55 18.08
CA THR A 407 -18.14 -30.44 17.13
C THR A 407 -17.79 -29.13 17.85
N VAL A 408 -18.51 -28.82 18.93
CA VAL A 408 -18.23 -27.64 19.77
C VAL A 408 -16.85 -27.76 20.43
N VAL A 409 -16.46 -28.94 20.93
CA VAL A 409 -15.12 -29.17 21.50
C VAL A 409 -14.01 -29.00 20.47
N SER A 410 -14.15 -29.54 19.25
CA SER A 410 -13.15 -29.37 18.18
C SER A 410 -13.04 -27.91 17.74
N LEU A 411 -14.15 -27.21 17.52
CA LEU A 411 -14.16 -25.79 17.17
C LEU A 411 -13.57 -24.91 18.29
N ALA A 412 -13.86 -25.21 19.56
CA ALA A 412 -13.25 -24.52 20.70
C ALA A 412 -11.74 -24.77 20.78
N LEU A 413 -11.28 -26.02 20.59
CA LEU A 413 -9.86 -26.37 20.57
C LEU A 413 -9.12 -25.68 19.42
N ALA A 414 -9.66 -25.74 18.19
CA ALA A 414 -9.07 -25.08 17.03
C ALA A 414 -9.03 -23.56 17.19
N SER A 415 -10.07 -22.95 17.76
CA SER A 415 -10.11 -21.51 18.08
C SER A 415 -9.09 -21.15 19.17
N LEU A 416 -8.93 -21.99 20.19
CA LEU A 416 -7.96 -21.80 21.26
C LEU A 416 -6.51 -21.94 20.76
N ILE A 417 -6.24 -22.91 19.88
CA ILE A 417 -4.94 -23.05 19.20
C ILE A 417 -4.67 -21.81 18.34
N TYR A 418 -5.63 -21.38 17.52
CA TYR A 418 -5.48 -20.17 16.71
C TYR A 418 -5.24 -18.91 17.55
N TYR A 419 -5.98 -18.74 18.64
CA TYR A 419 -5.78 -17.62 19.56
C TYR A 419 -4.43 -17.69 20.27
N TYR A 420 -4.01 -18.88 20.72
CA TYR A 420 -2.70 -19.10 21.35
C TYR A 420 -1.53 -18.81 20.39
N VAL A 421 -1.62 -19.29 19.13
CA VAL A 421 -0.66 -18.95 18.07
C VAL A 421 -0.71 -17.45 17.75
N SER A 422 -1.88 -16.83 17.73
CA SER A 422 -2.03 -15.39 17.50
C SER A 422 -1.46 -14.53 18.66
N LEU A 423 -1.30 -15.10 19.87
CA LEU A 423 -0.65 -14.46 21.02
C LEU A 423 0.86 -14.78 21.15
N LYS A 424 1.30 -15.99 20.80
CA LYS A 424 2.68 -16.46 21.00
C LYS A 424 3.54 -16.51 19.73
N GLY A 425 2.93 -16.75 18.58
CA GLY A 425 3.57 -16.98 17.27
C GLY A 425 4.14 -15.75 16.58
N LYS A 426 4.55 -14.73 17.34
CA LYS A 426 4.84 -13.38 16.84
C LYS A 426 6.17 -12.86 17.37
N ALA A 427 7.18 -13.72 17.30
CA ALA A 427 8.58 -13.44 17.64
C ALA A 427 9.52 -13.92 16.52
N GLY A 428 9.23 -13.52 15.27
CA GLY A 428 9.98 -13.89 14.07
C GLY A 428 10.70 -12.70 13.42
N ASP A 429 12.02 -12.87 13.25
CA ASP A 429 12.96 -12.12 12.41
C ASP A 429 13.20 -10.62 12.62
N TRP A 430 12.19 -9.80 12.95
CA TRP A 430 12.37 -8.33 13.09
C TRP A 430 11.70 -7.74 14.34
N GLY A 431 11.86 -8.45 15.47
CA GLY A 431 11.33 -8.05 16.77
C GLY A 431 9.86 -8.41 16.97
N ASP A 432 9.12 -7.54 17.66
CA ASP A 432 7.68 -7.65 17.93
C ASP A 432 6.89 -7.94 16.64
N GLY A 433 6.39 -9.18 16.49
CA GLY A 433 5.91 -9.71 15.22
C GLY A 433 4.67 -8.99 14.68
N PHE A 434 3.89 -8.32 15.52
CA PHE A 434 2.82 -7.44 15.05
C PHE A 434 3.38 -6.28 14.22
N LYS A 435 4.49 -5.67 14.64
CA LYS A 435 5.16 -4.58 13.91
C LYS A 435 5.74 -5.07 12.58
N SER A 436 6.32 -6.27 12.55
CA SER A 436 6.77 -6.92 11.31
C SER A 436 5.61 -7.14 10.31
N ALA A 437 4.45 -7.62 10.79
CA ALA A 437 3.26 -7.79 9.97
C ALA A 437 2.71 -6.45 9.43
N TYR A 438 2.64 -5.40 10.27
CA TYR A 438 2.23 -4.06 9.82
C TYR A 438 3.21 -3.45 8.81
N PHE A 439 4.52 -3.65 8.97
CA PHE A 439 5.54 -3.22 8.00
C PHE A 439 5.38 -3.92 6.65
N GLN A 440 5.16 -5.24 6.65
CA GLN A 440 4.91 -6.01 5.42
C GLN A 440 3.61 -5.60 4.73
N LEU A 441 2.55 -5.31 5.50
CA LEU A 441 1.29 -4.77 4.95
C LEU A 441 1.51 -3.40 4.30
N ALA A 442 2.14 -2.46 5.01
CA ALA A 442 2.46 -1.13 4.50
C ALA A 442 3.33 -1.17 3.23
N LEU A 443 4.37 -2.03 3.22
CA LEU A 443 5.24 -2.23 2.06
C LEU A 443 4.48 -2.79 0.84
N ARG A 444 3.55 -3.73 1.05
CA ARG A 444 2.68 -4.26 -0.02
C ARG A 444 1.75 -3.16 -0.56
N SER A 445 1.11 -2.38 0.31
CA SER A 445 0.25 -1.25 -0.07
C SER A 445 0.99 -0.15 -0.83
N LEU A 446 2.20 0.22 -0.39
CA LEU A 446 3.07 1.17 -1.08
C LEU A 446 3.45 0.67 -2.48
N ARG A 447 3.78 -0.63 -2.62
CA ARG A 447 4.09 -1.23 -3.92
C ARG A 447 2.86 -1.31 -4.84
N SER A 448 1.66 -1.61 -4.33
CA SER A 448 0.44 -1.59 -5.15
C SER A 448 0.06 -0.17 -5.61
N MET A 449 0.27 0.85 -4.76
CA MET A 449 0.11 2.26 -5.18
C MET A 449 1.17 2.72 -6.20
N GLY A 450 2.30 2.02 -6.29
CA GLY A 450 3.36 2.28 -7.28
C GLY A 450 3.12 1.62 -8.64
N ALA A 451 2.35 0.54 -8.71
CA ALA A 451 2.20 -0.28 -9.93
C ALA A 451 1.33 0.40 -11.01
N ASN A 452 0.31 1.14 -10.60
CA ASN A 452 -0.56 1.89 -11.51
C ASN A 452 -0.21 3.38 -11.46
N GLN A 453 -0.08 4.04 -12.62
CA GLN A 453 -0.05 5.49 -12.65
C GLN A 453 -1.38 6.02 -12.10
N VAL A 454 -1.32 6.80 -11.01
CA VAL A 454 -2.52 7.43 -10.44
C VAL A 454 -3.11 8.37 -11.48
N HIS A 455 -4.28 8.02 -12.03
CA HIS A 455 -4.97 8.87 -12.99
C HIS A 455 -5.17 10.25 -12.37
N PRO A 456 -4.94 11.37 -13.09
CA PRO A 456 -5.16 12.73 -12.59
C PRO A 456 -6.54 13.05 -12.00
N LYS A 457 -7.50 12.12 -12.06
CA LYS A 457 -8.83 12.22 -11.43
C LYS A 457 -8.83 11.89 -9.94
N ASN A 458 -7.81 11.15 -9.45
CA ASN A 458 -7.69 10.70 -8.07
C ASN A 458 -6.57 11.45 -7.34
N TRP A 459 -6.61 12.80 -7.37
CA TRP A 459 -5.68 13.65 -6.64
C TRP A 459 -6.11 13.75 -5.17
N TYR A 460 -5.16 13.58 -4.24
CA TYR A 460 -5.40 13.68 -2.79
C TYR A 460 -4.50 14.75 -2.18
N PRO A 461 -5.01 15.63 -1.29
CA PRO A 461 -4.18 16.59 -0.58
C PRO A 461 -3.29 15.86 0.45
N ILE A 462 -1.97 15.92 0.26
CA ILE A 462 -0.96 15.47 1.22
C ILE A 462 -0.16 16.72 1.64
N PRO A 463 -0.65 17.49 2.64
CA PRO A 463 -0.03 18.75 3.03
C PRO A 463 1.22 18.54 3.89
N LEU A 464 2.31 19.18 3.47
CA LEU A 464 3.53 19.40 4.23
C LEU A 464 3.35 20.66 5.08
N ILE A 465 3.14 20.48 6.38
CA ILE A 465 2.91 21.54 7.35
C ILE A 465 4.25 22.03 7.90
N PHE A 466 4.70 23.20 7.46
CA PHE A 466 5.94 23.79 7.97
C PHE A 466 5.67 24.51 9.31
N CYS A 467 6.17 23.93 10.39
CA CYS A 467 5.70 24.15 11.76
C CYS A 467 6.28 25.39 12.45
N ARG A 468 7.54 25.72 12.15
CA ARG A 468 8.28 26.86 12.73
C ARG A 468 8.90 27.72 11.61
N PRO A 469 8.08 28.35 10.75
CA PRO A 469 8.62 29.09 9.60
C PRO A 469 9.24 30.43 10.01
N TRP A 470 8.66 31.14 10.98
CA TRP A 470 9.06 32.51 11.34
C TRP A 470 9.05 32.72 12.85
N GLY A 471 10.16 33.24 13.40
CA GLY A 471 10.30 33.62 14.81
C GLY A 471 10.50 32.44 15.77
N LYS A 472 10.86 32.76 17.02
CA LYS A 472 10.95 31.79 18.11
C LYS A 472 9.56 31.64 18.77
N LEU A 473 9.04 30.42 18.74
CA LEU A 473 7.92 30.00 19.60
C LEU A 473 8.42 29.82 21.05
N PRO A 474 7.52 29.82 22.06
CA PRO A 474 7.86 29.38 23.41
C PRO A 474 8.43 27.96 23.39
N GLU A 475 9.35 27.67 24.31
CA GLU A 475 10.17 26.45 24.27
C GLU A 475 9.32 25.17 24.28
N ASP A 476 8.25 25.14 25.08
CA ASP A 476 7.29 24.03 25.19
C ASP A 476 6.37 23.82 23.97
N VAL A 477 6.39 24.71 22.97
CA VAL A 477 5.40 24.73 21.87
C VAL A 477 6.04 24.26 20.55
N PRO A 478 5.87 22.99 20.12
CA PRO A 478 6.57 22.46 18.95
C PRO A 478 6.08 23.07 17.63
N CYS A 479 4.77 23.33 17.49
CA CYS A 479 4.19 24.02 16.34
C CYS A 479 3.07 24.97 16.76
N HIS A 480 2.70 25.94 15.91
CA HIS A 480 1.64 26.90 16.22
C HIS A 480 0.30 26.18 16.49
N PRO A 481 -0.40 26.43 17.61
CA PRO A 481 -1.47 25.54 18.06
C PRO A 481 -2.58 25.29 17.03
N LYS A 482 -3.01 26.33 16.30
CA LYS A 482 -4.11 26.24 15.33
C LYS A 482 -3.68 25.69 13.97
N LEU A 483 -2.38 25.46 13.74
CA LEU A 483 -1.85 24.93 12.49
C LEU A 483 -2.20 23.45 12.28
N ALA A 484 -2.25 22.65 13.35
CA ALA A 484 -2.72 21.26 13.30
C ALA A 484 -4.23 21.20 13.01
N ASP A 485 -5.01 22.10 13.63
CA ASP A 485 -6.45 22.22 13.41
C ASP A 485 -6.74 22.62 11.93
N PHE A 486 -5.94 23.53 11.37
CA PHE A 486 -5.97 23.89 9.94
C PHE A 486 -5.57 22.73 9.02
N ALA A 487 -4.51 21.97 9.34
CA ALA A 487 -4.12 20.79 8.58
C ALA A 487 -5.24 19.73 8.54
N ASN A 488 -5.99 19.59 9.63
CA ASN A 488 -7.20 18.75 9.68
C ASN A 488 -8.37 19.31 8.85
N CYS A 489 -8.43 20.62 8.57
CA CYS A 489 -9.39 21.24 7.63
C CYS A 489 -9.08 20.93 6.16
N MET A 490 -7.81 20.76 5.79
CA MET A 490 -7.39 20.40 4.42
C MET A 490 -7.65 18.92 4.04
N LYS A 491 -8.32 18.15 4.90
CA LYS A 491 -8.54 16.70 4.74
C LYS A 491 -10.02 16.34 4.81
N LYS A 492 -10.51 15.56 3.84
CA LYS A 492 -11.92 15.14 3.75
C LYS A 492 -12.31 14.33 4.99
N LYS A 493 -13.24 14.86 5.80
CA LYS A 493 -13.58 14.32 7.14
C LYS A 493 -12.37 14.15 8.09
N GLY A 494 -11.32 14.96 7.91
CA GLY A 494 -10.06 14.89 8.69
C GLY A 494 -9.10 13.75 8.31
N ARG A 495 -9.55 12.78 7.49
CA ARG A 495 -8.77 11.60 7.15
C ARG A 495 -7.78 11.83 6.01
N GLY A 496 -6.59 11.25 6.13
CA GLY A 496 -5.49 11.39 5.19
C GLY A 496 -4.19 11.84 5.85
N MET A 497 -3.07 11.64 5.15
CA MET A 497 -1.73 11.92 5.68
C MET A 497 -1.40 13.42 5.64
N SER A 498 -1.09 14.00 6.80
CA SER A 498 -0.35 15.27 6.90
C SER A 498 1.10 15.02 7.34
N ILE A 499 2.02 15.86 6.90
CA ILE A 499 3.46 15.74 7.24
C ILE A 499 3.90 17.02 7.93
N PHE A 500 4.12 16.97 9.24
CA PHE A 500 4.53 18.11 10.06
C PHE A 500 6.05 18.17 10.15
N VAL A 501 6.64 19.27 9.68
CA VAL A 501 8.10 19.41 9.64
C VAL A 501 8.55 20.70 10.32
N SER A 502 9.60 20.62 11.13
CA SER A 502 10.41 21.77 11.54
C SER A 502 11.84 21.61 11.08
N ILE A 503 12.50 22.72 10.81
CA ILE A 503 13.94 22.77 10.60
C ILE A 503 14.59 23.32 11.87
N ILE A 504 15.81 22.88 12.16
CA ILE A 504 16.71 23.44 13.17
C ILE A 504 17.93 23.96 12.42
N ASP A 505 18.23 25.25 12.55
CA ASP A 505 19.46 25.84 12.01
C ASP A 505 20.65 25.44 12.88
N GLY A 506 21.60 24.66 12.35
CA GLY A 506 22.76 24.14 13.09
C GLY A 506 23.53 23.05 12.34
N ASP A 507 24.52 22.44 13.00
CA ASP A 507 25.15 21.20 12.52
C ASP A 507 24.44 19.95 13.09
N TYR A 508 24.28 18.94 12.25
CA TYR A 508 23.64 17.68 12.60
C TYR A 508 24.41 16.91 13.67
N HIS A 509 25.75 16.99 13.70
CA HIS A 509 26.54 16.29 14.72
C HIS A 509 26.31 16.81 16.14
N GLU A 510 26.02 18.11 16.29
CA GLU A 510 25.75 18.73 17.59
C GLU A 510 24.28 18.58 17.98
N SER A 511 23.35 18.93 17.09
CA SER A 511 21.90 18.98 17.40
C SER A 511 21.14 17.65 17.20
N ALA A 512 21.81 16.50 17.06
CA ALA A 512 21.17 15.21 16.78
C ALA A 512 20.18 14.75 17.87
N GLU A 513 20.50 14.91 19.15
CA GLU A 513 19.60 14.53 20.25
C GLU A 513 18.48 15.56 20.47
N ASP A 514 18.75 16.85 20.22
CA ASP A 514 17.73 17.90 20.25
C ASP A 514 16.69 17.67 19.15
N ALA A 515 17.12 17.32 17.93
CA ALA A 515 16.23 16.97 16.83
C ALA A 515 15.35 15.74 17.14
N LYS A 516 15.91 14.69 17.75
CA LYS A 516 15.14 13.53 18.23
C LYS A 516 14.13 13.91 19.31
N THR A 517 14.51 14.81 20.21
CA THR A 517 13.65 15.26 21.32
C THR A 517 12.50 16.14 20.81
N ALA A 518 12.80 17.11 19.95
CA ALA A 518 11.81 17.92 19.24
C ALA A 518 10.86 17.06 18.37
N CYS A 519 11.36 15.99 17.75
CA CYS A 519 10.54 15.08 16.95
C CYS A 519 9.54 14.30 17.81
N ARG A 520 9.96 13.82 18.99
CA ARG A 520 9.07 13.18 19.98
C ARG A 520 8.02 14.16 20.52
N GLN A 521 8.41 15.40 20.83
CA GLN A 521 7.48 16.46 21.26
C GLN A 521 6.44 16.79 20.18
N LEU A 522 6.88 16.97 18.92
CA LEU A 522 5.98 17.25 17.80
C LEU A 522 5.05 16.06 17.50
N SER A 523 5.54 14.81 17.62
CA SER A 523 4.72 13.60 17.48
C SER A 523 3.61 13.54 18.54
N ALA A 524 3.98 13.68 19.82
CA ALA A 524 3.01 13.67 20.92
C ALA A 524 1.99 14.82 20.82
N TYR A 525 2.39 15.96 20.25
CA TYR A 525 1.49 17.08 19.98
C TYR A 525 0.47 16.77 18.87
N ILE A 526 0.89 16.10 17.79
CA ILE A 526 0.03 15.66 16.69
C ILE A 526 -1.01 14.65 17.19
N ASP A 527 -0.58 13.68 18.01
CA ASP A 527 -1.45 12.68 18.65
C ASP A 527 -2.46 13.35 19.59
N TYR A 528 -2.00 14.27 20.45
CA TYR A 528 -2.87 15.06 21.34
C TYR A 528 -3.92 15.87 20.56
N ARG A 529 -3.53 16.45 19.42
CA ARG A 529 -4.44 17.15 18.48
C ARG A 529 -5.25 16.23 17.57
N ARG A 530 -5.16 14.90 17.74
CA ARG A 530 -5.89 13.88 16.95
C ARG A 530 -5.74 14.08 15.43
N CYS A 531 -4.59 14.56 14.97
CA CYS A 531 -4.34 14.79 13.55
C CYS A 531 -3.69 13.55 12.92
N GLU A 532 -4.34 12.93 11.94
CA GLU A 532 -3.70 11.90 11.12
C GLU A 532 -2.48 12.49 10.38
N GLY A 533 -1.28 12.14 10.82
CA GLY A 533 -0.04 12.65 10.23
C GLY A 533 1.23 12.10 10.90
N VAL A 534 2.38 12.57 10.43
CA VAL A 534 3.71 12.21 10.95
C VAL A 534 4.53 13.47 11.25
N ALA A 535 5.41 13.41 12.24
CA ALA A 535 6.40 14.44 12.55
C ALA A 535 7.75 14.11 11.90
N GLU A 536 8.47 15.14 11.45
CA GLU A 536 9.87 15.05 11.03
C GLU A 536 10.62 16.30 11.50
N ILE A 537 11.89 16.17 11.90
CA ILE A 537 12.75 17.30 12.28
C ILE A 537 14.06 17.17 11.52
N ILE A 538 14.44 18.21 10.79
CA ILE A 538 15.68 18.22 10.02
C ILE A 538 16.63 19.30 10.56
N VAL A 539 17.87 18.92 10.85
CA VAL A 539 18.95 19.88 11.13
C VAL A 539 19.61 20.27 9.81
N ALA A 540 19.86 21.56 9.59
CA ALA A 540 20.55 22.05 8.41
C ALA A 540 21.32 23.35 8.71
N PRO A 541 22.40 23.68 7.97
CA PRO A 541 23.13 24.95 8.16
C PRO A 541 22.30 26.22 7.85
N SER A 542 21.14 26.06 7.20
CA SER A 542 20.15 27.11 6.97
C SER A 542 18.80 26.51 6.61
N THR A 543 17.74 27.11 7.12
CA THR A 543 16.32 26.83 6.81
C THR A 543 16.05 26.77 5.31
N SER A 544 16.66 27.63 4.48
CA SER A 544 16.50 27.58 3.02
C SER A 544 17.10 26.31 2.39
N ILE A 545 18.18 25.76 2.96
CA ILE A 545 18.82 24.53 2.50
C ILE A 545 18.03 23.31 3.00
N GLY A 546 17.65 23.30 4.29
CA GLY A 546 16.82 22.24 4.88
C GLY A 546 15.49 22.09 4.15
N PHE A 547 14.82 23.21 3.83
CA PHE A 547 13.56 23.22 3.10
C PHE A 547 13.70 22.63 1.69
N ARG A 548 14.75 23.00 0.96
CA ARG A 548 15.04 22.47 -0.39
C ARG A 548 15.26 20.96 -0.37
N SER A 549 15.93 20.43 0.65
CA SER A 549 16.04 18.98 0.89
C SER A 549 14.66 18.34 1.09
N ILE A 550 13.85 18.85 2.02
CA ILE A 550 12.51 18.32 2.33
C ILE A 550 11.63 18.24 1.07
N VAL A 551 11.54 19.33 0.30
CA VAL A 551 10.69 19.40 -0.89
C VAL A 551 11.06 18.37 -1.96
N GLN A 552 12.33 17.95 -2.03
CA GLN A 552 12.84 16.98 -2.97
C GLN A 552 12.75 15.52 -2.46
N THR A 553 13.08 15.28 -1.19
CA THR A 553 13.26 13.91 -0.65
C THR A 553 12.06 13.37 0.13
N MET A 554 11.18 14.22 0.67
CA MET A 554 10.17 13.79 1.64
C MET A 554 9.12 12.83 1.05
N GLY A 555 8.76 11.81 1.84
CA GLY A 555 7.79 10.78 1.47
C GLY A 555 8.37 9.57 0.73
N LEU A 556 7.55 8.53 0.53
CA LEU A 556 8.00 7.20 0.09
C LEU A 556 7.22 6.70 -1.13
N GLY A 557 7.93 6.44 -2.23
CA GLY A 557 7.31 6.03 -3.50
C GLY A 557 6.36 7.11 -4.04
N ASN A 558 5.08 6.76 -4.19
CA ASN A 558 4.02 7.70 -4.58
C ASN A 558 3.38 8.45 -3.38
N LEU A 559 3.69 8.05 -2.13
CA LEU A 559 3.19 8.71 -0.92
C LEU A 559 4.11 9.89 -0.57
N LYS A 560 3.97 11.00 -1.32
CA LYS A 560 4.80 12.21 -1.21
C LYS A 560 3.92 13.46 -1.04
N PRO A 561 4.40 14.50 -0.32
CA PRO A 561 3.66 15.74 -0.20
C PRO A 561 3.53 16.45 -1.55
N ASN A 562 2.33 17.01 -1.80
CA ASN A 562 2.00 17.77 -3.01
C ASN A 562 1.58 19.22 -2.73
N ILE A 563 1.21 19.55 -1.48
CA ILE A 563 0.98 20.92 -1.00
C ILE A 563 2.01 21.25 0.07
N VAL A 564 2.57 22.47 0.07
CA VAL A 564 3.31 23.05 1.19
C VAL A 564 2.43 24.09 1.88
N VAL A 565 2.37 24.03 3.22
CA VAL A 565 1.55 24.90 4.07
C VAL A 565 2.45 25.65 5.05
N MET A 566 2.34 26.97 5.11
CA MET A 566 3.10 27.81 6.05
C MET A 566 2.29 29.03 6.54
N ARG A 567 2.66 29.61 7.68
CA ARG A 567 2.13 30.91 8.13
C ARG A 567 2.70 32.04 7.26
N TYR A 568 1.97 33.13 7.08
CA TYR A 568 2.50 34.38 6.54
C TYR A 568 3.52 35.02 7.52
N PRO A 569 4.64 35.59 7.04
CA PRO A 569 5.70 36.13 7.90
C PRO A 569 5.39 37.52 8.48
N GLU A 570 4.31 37.69 9.24
CA GLU A 570 3.81 38.98 9.77
C GLU A 570 4.86 39.85 10.53
N ILE A 571 5.95 39.26 11.01
CA ILE A 571 7.04 39.94 11.73
C ILE A 571 8.21 40.41 10.85
N TRP A 572 8.13 40.26 9.51
CA TRP A 572 9.26 40.44 8.59
C TRP A 572 9.88 41.84 8.57
N ARG A 573 9.12 42.91 8.89
CA ARG A 573 9.63 44.29 8.96
C ARG A 573 10.46 44.61 10.21
N ARG A 574 10.68 43.66 11.13
CA ARG A 574 11.50 43.90 12.35
C ARG A 574 13.00 43.90 12.00
N GLU A 575 13.73 44.88 12.52
CA GLU A 575 15.15 45.13 12.21
C GLU A 575 16.06 43.89 12.38
N ASN A 576 15.79 43.05 13.38
CA ASN A 576 16.55 41.83 13.67
C ASN A 576 16.28 40.64 12.70
N LEU A 577 15.42 40.80 11.68
CA LEU A 577 14.88 39.69 10.87
C LEU A 577 15.02 39.88 9.35
N THR A 578 16.07 40.58 8.90
CA THR A 578 16.35 40.91 7.50
C THR A 578 16.42 39.73 6.52
N GLN A 579 16.63 38.49 7.00
CA GLN A 579 16.71 37.28 6.19
C GLN A 579 15.34 36.66 5.83
N ILE A 580 14.25 37.14 6.43
CA ILE A 580 12.90 36.57 6.20
C ILE A 580 12.42 36.75 4.73
N PRO A 581 12.52 37.93 4.09
CA PRO A 581 12.03 38.11 2.72
C PRO A 581 12.69 37.17 1.70
N SER A 582 14.02 37.04 1.72
CA SER A 582 14.76 36.18 0.81
C SER A 582 14.49 34.70 1.06
N THR A 583 14.36 34.28 2.34
CA THR A 583 13.97 32.91 2.70
C THR A 583 12.55 32.58 2.21
N PHE A 584 11.58 33.47 2.41
CA PHE A 584 10.19 33.28 1.96
C PHE A 584 10.08 33.19 0.43
N VAL A 585 10.75 34.08 -0.29
CA VAL A 585 10.78 34.06 -1.77
C VAL A 585 11.53 32.84 -2.30
N SER A 586 12.62 32.41 -1.65
CA SER A 586 13.28 31.13 -1.97
C SER A 586 12.30 29.96 -1.83
N ILE A 587 11.65 29.83 -0.67
CA ILE A 587 10.67 28.76 -0.38
C ILE A 587 9.56 28.70 -1.45
N ILE A 588 9.00 29.85 -1.85
CA ILE A 588 7.98 29.91 -2.91
C ILE A 588 8.55 29.44 -4.26
N ASN A 589 9.74 29.92 -4.65
CA ASN A 589 10.38 29.55 -5.91
C ASN A 589 10.82 28.06 -5.95
N ASP A 590 11.26 27.51 -4.82
CA ASP A 590 11.56 26.09 -4.66
C ASP A 590 10.31 25.22 -4.83
N CYS A 591 9.17 25.62 -4.25
CA CYS A 591 7.88 24.92 -4.43
C CYS A 591 7.42 24.93 -5.88
N ILE A 592 7.47 26.09 -6.55
CA ILE A 592 7.10 26.24 -7.96
C ILE A 592 7.98 25.34 -8.84
N THR A 593 9.30 25.34 -8.61
CA THR A 593 10.27 24.52 -9.34
C THR A 593 10.03 23.03 -9.13
N ALA A 594 9.73 22.61 -7.89
CA ALA A 594 9.42 21.24 -7.54
C ALA A 594 7.99 20.79 -7.90
N ASN A 595 7.20 21.64 -8.56
CA ASN A 595 5.79 21.41 -8.90
C ASN A 595 4.96 20.98 -7.67
N LYS A 596 5.06 21.78 -6.60
CA LYS A 596 4.23 21.68 -5.39
C LYS A 596 3.25 22.85 -5.36
N ALA A 597 2.05 22.60 -4.87
CA ALA A 597 1.13 23.64 -4.47
C ALA A 597 1.63 24.36 -3.21
N VAL A 598 1.21 25.60 -3.01
CA VAL A 598 1.58 26.44 -1.86
C VAL A 598 0.32 27.02 -1.24
N VAL A 599 0.18 26.94 0.09
CA VAL A 599 -0.90 27.55 0.86
C VAL A 599 -0.28 28.33 2.02
N ILE A 600 -0.44 29.65 1.99
CA ILE A 600 0.07 30.56 3.03
C ILE A 600 -1.11 31.09 3.84
N VAL A 601 -1.02 30.98 5.16
CA VAL A 601 -2.11 31.32 6.09
C VAL A 601 -1.74 32.58 6.90
N LYS A 602 -2.55 33.63 6.79
CA LYS A 602 -2.51 34.84 7.66
C LYS A 602 -3.74 34.88 8.55
N GLY A 603 -3.60 35.40 9.77
CA GLY A 603 -4.68 35.43 10.76
C GLY A 603 -4.91 34.06 11.41
N LEU A 604 -3.88 33.22 11.48
CA LEU A 604 -3.98 31.86 12.05
C LEU A 604 -4.37 31.88 13.54
N ASP A 605 -4.05 32.96 14.26
CA ASP A 605 -4.51 33.18 15.65
C ASP A 605 -6.03 33.43 15.75
N GLU A 606 -6.65 33.98 14.71
CA GLU A 606 -8.10 34.23 14.61
C GLU A 606 -8.88 33.05 14.00
N TRP A 607 -8.19 32.00 13.54
CA TRP A 607 -8.81 30.80 12.98
C TRP A 607 -9.77 30.15 14.00
N PRO A 608 -10.98 29.72 13.61
CA PRO A 608 -11.95 29.20 14.56
C PRO A 608 -11.45 27.93 15.26
N ASN A 609 -11.81 27.78 16.53
CA ASN A 609 -11.61 26.53 17.27
C ASN A 609 -12.60 25.45 16.76
N GLU A 610 -12.31 24.17 17.00
CA GLU A 610 -13.09 23.01 16.51
C GLU A 610 -14.62 23.19 16.67
N TYR A 611 -15.07 23.56 17.87
CA TYR A 611 -16.49 23.75 18.21
C TYR A 611 -17.09 25.11 17.83
N GLN A 612 -16.30 26.04 17.26
CA GLN A 612 -16.71 27.42 17.01
C GLN A 612 -17.29 27.60 15.60
N ARG A 613 -18.56 27.22 15.44
CA ARG A 613 -19.31 27.39 14.17
C ARG A 613 -19.29 28.84 13.69
N GLN A 614 -18.95 29.03 12.41
CA GLN A 614 -18.97 30.31 11.71
C GLN A 614 -20.22 30.40 10.82
N TYR A 615 -20.70 31.63 10.60
CA TYR A 615 -21.81 31.94 9.70
C TYR A 615 -21.41 33.13 8.84
N GLY A 616 -21.63 33.04 7.53
CA GLY A 616 -21.20 34.05 6.55
C GLY A 616 -20.73 33.41 5.24
N THR A 617 -19.83 34.08 4.54
CA THR A 617 -19.31 33.64 3.23
C THR A 617 -17.82 33.23 3.28
N ILE A 618 -17.42 32.39 2.33
CA ILE A 618 -16.03 32.04 2.03
C ILE A 618 -15.76 32.53 0.61
N ASP A 619 -14.88 33.52 0.49
CA ASP A 619 -14.83 34.38 -0.70
C ASP A 619 -13.55 34.10 -1.50
N LEU A 620 -13.71 33.58 -2.72
CA LEU A 620 -12.63 33.09 -3.58
C LEU A 620 -12.32 34.10 -4.67
N TYR A 621 -11.23 34.84 -4.52
CA TYR A 621 -10.67 35.71 -5.55
C TYR A 621 -9.87 34.87 -6.55
N TRP A 622 -10.54 34.48 -7.64
CA TRP A 622 -9.98 33.69 -8.72
C TRP A 622 -9.30 34.60 -9.75
N ILE A 623 -7.98 34.75 -9.62
CA ILE A 623 -7.17 35.72 -10.37
C ILE A 623 -6.16 35.01 -11.30
N VAL A 624 -5.95 33.70 -11.18
CA VAL A 624 -4.91 32.96 -11.92
C VAL A 624 -5.43 31.62 -12.48
N ARG A 625 -4.74 31.05 -13.47
CA ARG A 625 -4.97 29.71 -14.05
C ARG A 625 -5.08 28.57 -13.01
N ASP A 626 -4.62 28.78 -11.78
CA ASP A 626 -4.50 27.77 -10.70
C ASP A 626 -5.78 27.59 -9.85
N GLY A 627 -6.96 27.96 -10.37
CA GLY A 627 -8.22 28.03 -9.61
C GLY A 627 -8.71 26.74 -8.95
N GLY A 628 -8.35 25.58 -9.50
CA GLY A 628 -8.81 24.27 -9.02
C GLY A 628 -8.52 24.04 -7.53
N LEU A 629 -7.32 24.36 -7.06
CA LEU A 629 -6.97 24.13 -5.65
C LEU A 629 -7.78 25.01 -4.68
N MET A 630 -8.12 26.24 -5.06
CA MET A 630 -8.98 27.11 -4.22
C MET A 630 -10.39 26.55 -4.10
N LEU A 631 -10.97 26.08 -5.21
CA LEU A 631 -12.27 25.40 -5.23
C LEU A 631 -12.25 24.10 -4.41
N LEU A 632 -11.13 23.36 -4.45
CA LEU A 632 -10.96 22.17 -3.62
C LEU A 632 -10.88 22.51 -2.12
N LEU A 633 -10.12 23.53 -1.75
CA LEU A 633 -9.97 23.94 -0.34
C LEU A 633 -11.26 24.54 0.24
N SER A 634 -12.02 25.33 -0.53
CA SER A 634 -13.30 25.86 -0.07
C SER A 634 -14.33 24.76 0.19
N GLN A 635 -14.46 23.78 -0.72
CA GLN A 635 -15.36 22.65 -0.51
C GLN A 635 -14.90 21.74 0.64
N LEU A 636 -13.58 21.58 0.85
CA LEU A 636 -13.05 20.83 1.99
C LEU A 636 -13.34 21.53 3.33
N LEU A 637 -13.27 22.86 3.39
CA LEU A 637 -13.68 23.66 4.56
C LEU A 637 -15.16 23.40 4.90
N LEU A 638 -16.06 23.41 3.92
CA LEU A 638 -17.48 23.08 4.13
C LEU A 638 -17.73 21.66 4.68
N THR A 639 -16.77 20.73 4.59
CA THR A 639 -16.89 19.39 5.21
C THR A 639 -16.64 19.37 6.73
N LYS A 640 -16.48 20.54 7.37
CA LYS A 640 -16.27 20.72 8.81
C LYS A 640 -17.44 21.48 9.43
N GLU A 641 -17.92 21.01 10.59
CA GLU A 641 -18.98 21.68 11.36
C GLU A 641 -18.71 23.17 11.64
N SER A 642 -17.43 23.54 11.76
CA SER A 642 -16.99 24.92 11.99
C SER A 642 -17.33 25.86 10.80
N PHE A 643 -17.51 25.34 9.58
CA PHE A 643 -17.79 26.10 8.36
C PHE A 643 -18.98 25.56 7.54
N GLU A 644 -19.65 24.47 7.96
CA GLU A 644 -20.77 23.81 7.27
C GLU A 644 -21.94 24.77 6.94
N SER A 645 -22.11 25.83 7.74
CA SER A 645 -23.15 26.86 7.54
C SER A 645 -22.69 28.06 6.69
N CYS A 646 -21.49 28.03 6.12
CA CYS A 646 -20.98 29.07 5.24
C CYS A 646 -21.41 28.87 3.77
N LYS A 647 -21.44 29.96 2.99
CA LYS A 647 -21.66 29.92 1.54
C LYS A 647 -20.37 30.25 0.79
N ILE A 648 -20.13 29.63 -0.36
CA ILE A 648 -18.99 29.95 -1.22
C ILE A 648 -19.40 31.07 -2.19
N GLN A 649 -18.56 32.10 -2.30
CA GLN A 649 -18.66 33.13 -3.35
C GLN A 649 -17.38 33.12 -4.19
N VAL A 650 -17.51 33.21 -5.51
CA VAL A 650 -16.39 33.21 -6.46
C VAL A 650 -16.33 34.57 -7.15
N PHE A 651 -15.28 35.32 -6.85
CA PHE A 651 -14.97 36.62 -7.43
C PHE A 651 -13.99 36.44 -8.60
N CYS A 652 -14.43 36.73 -9.81
CA CYS A 652 -13.59 36.79 -11.00
C CYS A 652 -13.33 38.25 -11.42
N ILE A 653 -12.21 38.50 -12.11
CA ILE A 653 -11.84 39.81 -12.63
C ILE A 653 -11.90 39.78 -14.16
N ALA A 654 -12.52 40.79 -14.78
CA ALA A 654 -12.60 40.97 -16.23
C ALA A 654 -12.05 42.37 -16.63
N GLU A 655 -11.47 42.52 -17.83
CA GLU A 655 -10.96 43.83 -18.26
C GLU A 655 -12.13 44.74 -18.69
N GLU A 656 -13.11 44.19 -19.43
CA GLU A 656 -14.30 44.91 -19.88
C GLU A 656 -15.64 44.38 -19.35
N ASP A 657 -16.64 45.26 -19.28
CA ASP A 657 -17.99 44.93 -18.82
C ASP A 657 -18.77 44.05 -19.81
N THR A 658 -18.32 44.00 -21.07
CA THR A 658 -18.76 43.09 -22.14
C THR A 658 -18.34 41.65 -21.86
N GLU A 659 -17.07 41.43 -21.49
CA GLU A 659 -16.53 40.12 -21.13
C GLU A 659 -17.14 39.58 -19.83
N ALA A 660 -17.54 40.48 -18.92
CA ALA A 660 -17.93 40.14 -17.57
C ALA A 660 -19.13 39.17 -17.48
N GLU A 661 -20.19 39.38 -18.28
CA GLU A 661 -21.36 38.49 -18.27
C GLU A 661 -21.09 37.15 -18.99
N GLU A 662 -20.22 37.12 -20.01
CA GLU A 662 -19.79 35.86 -20.65
C GLU A 662 -18.96 35.01 -19.68
N LEU A 663 -17.94 35.61 -19.06
CA LEU A 663 -17.11 34.97 -18.03
C LEU A 663 -17.95 34.42 -16.86
N LYS A 664 -18.94 35.21 -16.41
CA LYS A 664 -19.88 34.82 -15.34
C LYS A 664 -20.74 33.63 -15.73
N ALA A 665 -21.21 33.57 -16.98
CA ALA A 665 -22.00 32.44 -17.49
C ALA A 665 -21.15 31.17 -17.58
N ASP A 666 -19.93 31.26 -18.11
CA ASP A 666 -19.03 30.11 -18.27
C ASP A 666 -18.51 29.58 -16.93
N VAL A 667 -18.14 30.45 -15.98
CA VAL A 667 -17.75 30.05 -14.62
C VAL A 667 -18.94 29.42 -13.87
N LYS A 668 -20.15 29.98 -13.99
CA LYS A 668 -21.35 29.39 -13.38
C LYS A 668 -21.68 28.01 -13.95
N LYS A 669 -21.49 27.81 -15.26
CA LYS A 669 -21.64 26.51 -15.93
C LYS A 669 -20.57 25.51 -15.46
N PHE A 670 -19.30 25.93 -15.38
CA PHE A 670 -18.21 25.10 -14.86
C PHE A 670 -18.46 24.62 -13.42
N LEU A 671 -18.94 25.50 -12.55
CA LEU A 671 -19.30 25.15 -11.17
C LEU A 671 -20.51 24.21 -11.10
N TYR A 672 -21.49 24.37 -11.99
CA TYR A 672 -22.63 23.44 -12.14
C TYR A 672 -22.18 22.04 -12.60
N ASP A 673 -21.31 21.95 -13.60
CA ASP A 673 -20.75 20.67 -14.08
C ASP A 673 -19.92 19.97 -12.98
N LEU A 674 -19.24 20.74 -12.12
CA LEU A 674 -18.54 20.28 -10.92
C LEU A 674 -19.48 19.95 -9.73
N ARG A 675 -20.77 20.29 -9.82
CA ARG A 675 -21.79 20.20 -8.75
C ARG A 675 -21.50 21.05 -7.51
N MET A 676 -20.75 22.15 -7.66
CA MET A 676 -20.47 23.09 -6.58
C MET A 676 -21.57 24.15 -6.47
N GLN A 677 -22.09 24.37 -5.26
CA GLN A 677 -23.01 25.47 -4.98
C GLN A 677 -22.20 26.70 -4.54
N ALA A 678 -22.03 27.66 -5.45
CA ALA A 678 -21.35 28.92 -5.19
C ALA A 678 -21.96 30.07 -6.01
N ASP A 679 -22.00 31.27 -5.43
CA ASP A 679 -22.45 32.48 -6.11
C ASP A 679 -21.28 33.08 -6.93
N VAL A 680 -21.50 33.41 -8.20
CA VAL A 680 -20.46 33.97 -9.09
C VAL A 680 -20.64 35.48 -9.22
N ILE A 681 -19.60 36.22 -8.86
CA ILE A 681 -19.51 37.68 -8.91
C ILE A 681 -18.34 38.04 -9.83
N VAL A 682 -18.54 38.97 -10.76
CA VAL A 682 -17.48 39.46 -11.65
C VAL A 682 -17.27 40.95 -11.40
N VAL A 683 -16.02 41.36 -11.24
CA VAL A 683 -15.60 42.74 -11.01
C VAL A 683 -14.76 43.21 -12.19
N THR A 684 -15.13 44.34 -12.79
CA THR A 684 -14.46 44.86 -14.00
C THR A 684 -13.35 45.83 -13.64
N VAL A 685 -12.22 45.80 -14.35
CA VAL A 685 -11.05 46.66 -14.04
C VAL A 685 -11.40 48.15 -14.16
N LYS A 686 -12.37 48.53 -15.01
CA LYS A 686 -12.91 49.89 -15.09
C LYS A 686 -13.50 50.39 -13.75
N SER A 687 -14.03 49.50 -12.91
CA SER A 687 -14.49 49.85 -11.56
C SER A 687 -13.37 50.28 -10.60
N TRP A 688 -12.11 49.95 -10.90
CA TRP A 688 -10.94 50.42 -10.13
C TRP A 688 -10.64 51.90 -10.35
N GLU A 689 -11.13 52.49 -11.44
CA GLU A 689 -10.89 53.89 -11.83
C GLU A 689 -12.11 54.78 -11.56
N ALA A 690 -13.33 54.23 -11.65
CA ALA A 690 -14.60 54.97 -11.72
C ALA A 690 -15.18 55.51 -10.39
N ASP A 691 -14.40 55.71 -9.31
CA ASP A 691 -14.93 56.20 -8.01
C ASP A 691 -14.12 57.35 -7.34
N PRO A 692 -14.00 58.53 -7.96
CA PRO A 692 -13.74 59.78 -7.24
C PRO A 692 -14.93 60.19 -6.35
N ASP A 693 -16.17 60.06 -6.84
CA ASP A 693 -17.29 60.92 -6.42
C ASP A 693 -18.54 60.23 -5.81
N ARG A 694 -18.54 58.91 -5.54
CA ARG A 694 -19.78 58.21 -5.09
C ARG A 694 -19.73 57.48 -3.75
N SER A 695 -19.04 58.05 -2.76
CA SER A 695 -19.44 57.89 -1.34
C SER A 695 -18.81 58.95 -0.42
N GLY A 696 -19.65 59.67 0.33
CA GLY A 696 -19.26 60.75 1.26
C GLY A 696 -18.80 60.25 2.63
N GLY A 697 -17.96 59.21 2.69
CA GLY A 697 -17.53 58.60 3.95
C GLY A 697 -16.13 57.98 3.89
N SER A 698 -15.24 58.42 4.79
CA SER A 698 -13.95 57.79 5.12
C SER A 698 -12.86 57.73 4.02
N LYS A 699 -12.75 58.72 3.13
CA LYS A 699 -11.58 58.86 2.23
C LYS A 699 -10.42 59.60 2.91
N LYS A 700 -9.53 58.86 3.60
CA LYS A 700 -8.22 59.38 4.07
C LYS A 700 -7.04 58.41 3.92
N ASP A 701 -7.24 57.12 4.17
CA ASP A 701 -6.10 56.23 4.49
C ASP A 701 -5.39 55.63 3.25
N ASP A 702 -6.13 55.31 2.18
CA ASP A 702 -5.62 54.71 0.93
C ASP A 702 -4.33 55.36 0.36
N PRO A 703 -4.25 56.70 0.17
CA PRO A 703 -3.06 57.31 -0.43
C PRO A 703 -1.85 57.36 0.50
N GLU A 704 -2.02 57.24 1.82
CA GLU A 704 -0.91 57.28 2.77
C GLU A 704 -0.20 55.92 2.83
N VAL A 705 -0.96 54.82 2.90
CA VAL A 705 -0.43 53.45 2.89
C VAL A 705 0.41 53.17 1.63
N TYR A 706 -0.09 53.56 0.45
CA TYR A 706 0.64 53.41 -0.82
C TYR A 706 1.96 54.19 -0.85
N ARG A 707 1.93 55.49 -0.49
CA ARG A 707 3.15 56.33 -0.43
C ARG A 707 4.15 55.80 0.60
N SER A 708 3.65 55.27 1.72
CA SER A 708 4.46 54.69 2.79
C SER A 708 5.23 53.45 2.29
N ALA A 709 4.58 52.57 1.52
CA ALA A 709 5.24 51.43 0.86
C ALA A 709 6.23 51.87 -0.23
N GLN A 710 5.84 52.80 -1.11
CA GLN A 710 6.70 53.36 -2.15
C GLN A 710 7.97 54.01 -1.55
N SER A 711 7.82 54.72 -0.43
CA SER A 711 8.93 55.33 0.32
C SER A 711 9.86 54.28 0.91
N ARG A 712 9.34 53.25 1.60
CA ARG A 712 10.17 52.13 2.12
C ARG A 712 10.98 51.45 1.03
N ILE A 713 10.35 51.14 -0.11
CA ILE A 713 11.03 50.51 -1.26
C ILE A 713 12.17 51.42 -1.79
N ARG A 714 11.92 52.72 -1.99
CA ARG A 714 12.94 53.67 -2.46
C ARG A 714 14.09 53.83 -1.46
N THR A 715 13.80 53.91 -0.16
CA THR A 715 14.84 53.97 0.88
C THR A 715 15.70 52.70 0.91
N TYR A 716 15.08 51.52 0.82
CA TYR A 716 15.80 50.24 0.79
C TYR A 716 16.70 50.11 -0.46
N ILE A 717 16.21 50.53 -1.64
CA ILE A 717 17.00 50.55 -2.88
C ILE A 717 18.17 51.54 -2.78
N SER A 718 17.99 52.72 -2.18
CA SER A 718 19.09 53.66 -1.92
C SER A 718 20.18 53.02 -1.06
N GLN A 719 19.80 52.42 0.07
CA GLN A 719 20.73 51.76 0.99
C GLN A 719 21.50 50.61 0.33
N LEU A 720 20.84 49.82 -0.54
CA LEU A 720 21.49 48.77 -1.32
C LEU A 720 22.48 49.32 -2.36
N ASN A 721 22.11 50.38 -3.08
CA ASN A 721 22.99 51.03 -4.06
C ASN A 721 24.23 51.61 -3.36
N GLU A 722 24.04 52.37 -2.27
CA GLU A 722 25.13 52.93 -1.47
C GLU A 722 26.06 51.85 -0.87
N ALA A 723 25.54 50.65 -0.57
CA ALA A 723 26.34 49.52 -0.11
C ALA A 723 27.14 48.88 -1.26
N ALA A 724 26.52 48.67 -2.42
CA ALA A 724 27.17 48.12 -3.61
C ALA A 724 28.29 49.04 -4.14
N GLU A 725 28.09 50.36 -4.10
CA GLU A 725 29.11 51.37 -4.42
C GLU A 725 30.28 51.32 -3.43
N ARG A 726 30.01 51.21 -2.13
CA ARG A 726 31.03 51.05 -1.08
C ARG A 726 31.87 49.77 -1.26
N GLU A 727 31.25 48.66 -1.65
CA GLU A 727 31.95 47.38 -1.88
C GLU A 727 32.59 47.25 -3.28
N ARG A 728 32.31 48.18 -4.21
CA ARG A 728 32.71 48.12 -5.64
C ARG A 728 32.31 46.79 -6.32
N ARG A 729 31.15 46.25 -5.97
CA ARG A 729 30.60 45.02 -6.54
C ARG A 729 29.25 45.32 -7.20
N PRO A 730 28.97 44.79 -8.41
CA PRO A 730 27.63 44.90 -8.98
C PRO A 730 26.63 44.14 -8.10
N LEU A 731 25.40 44.65 -7.99
CA LEU A 731 24.32 44.02 -7.23
C LEU A 731 24.04 42.60 -7.72
N MET A 732 24.49 41.59 -6.97
CA MET A 732 24.26 40.17 -7.27
C MET A 732 23.36 39.52 -6.22
N GLU A 733 22.13 39.19 -6.58
CA GLU A 733 21.28 38.27 -5.82
C GLU A 733 21.23 36.94 -6.59
N GLY A 734 21.56 35.82 -5.92
CA GLY A 734 21.64 34.49 -6.55
C GLY A 734 22.64 34.37 -7.72
N GLY A 735 23.64 35.26 -7.81
CA GLY A 735 24.63 35.28 -8.89
C GLY A 735 24.16 35.93 -10.20
N LYS A 736 23.03 36.65 -10.20
CA LYS A 736 22.57 37.48 -11.34
C LYS A 736 22.60 38.95 -10.98
N GLN A 737 22.92 39.78 -11.98
CA GLN A 737 22.86 41.24 -11.85
C GLN A 737 21.41 41.69 -11.66
N VAL A 738 21.10 42.30 -10.52
CA VAL A 738 19.76 42.81 -10.22
C VAL A 738 19.59 44.18 -10.86
N VAL A 739 18.66 44.27 -11.82
CA VAL A 739 18.24 45.54 -12.44
C VAL A 739 16.79 45.78 -12.02
N VAL A 740 16.59 46.73 -11.09
CA VAL A 740 15.25 47.07 -10.60
C VAL A 740 14.59 48.04 -11.58
N ASP A 741 13.49 47.59 -12.20
CA ASP A 741 12.65 48.40 -13.07
C ASP A 741 11.59 49.13 -12.21
N GLU A 742 11.83 50.42 -11.91
CA GLU A 742 10.92 51.22 -11.08
C GLU A 742 9.49 51.27 -11.65
N GLN A 743 9.30 51.27 -12.98
CA GLN A 743 7.97 51.32 -13.59
C GLN A 743 7.20 50.01 -13.36
N LYS A 744 7.88 48.87 -13.46
CA LYS A 744 7.27 47.57 -13.10
C LYS A 744 6.98 47.49 -11.60
N VAL A 745 7.88 47.99 -10.75
CA VAL A 745 7.66 48.06 -9.29
C VAL A 745 6.40 48.84 -8.96
N GLU A 746 6.19 50.01 -9.57
CA GLU A 746 4.98 50.84 -9.35
C GLU A 746 3.71 50.20 -9.94
N LYS A 747 3.78 49.61 -11.16
CA LYS A 747 2.64 48.88 -11.75
C LYS A 747 2.20 47.72 -10.83
N PHE A 748 3.13 47.00 -10.18
CA PHE A 748 2.84 45.96 -9.17
C PHE A 748 2.22 46.54 -7.90
N LEU A 749 2.83 47.58 -7.33
CA LEU A 749 2.39 48.22 -6.08
C LEU A 749 0.93 48.73 -6.20
N TYR A 750 0.62 49.40 -7.31
CA TYR A 750 -0.73 49.93 -7.58
C TYR A 750 -1.76 48.82 -7.76
N THR A 751 -1.38 47.74 -8.45
CA THR A 751 -2.27 46.60 -8.72
C THR A 751 -2.64 45.84 -7.44
N MET A 752 -1.68 45.64 -6.52
CA MET A 752 -1.98 45.02 -5.22
C MET A 752 -2.85 45.91 -4.34
N LEU A 753 -2.63 47.23 -4.33
CA LEU A 753 -3.49 48.19 -3.62
C LEU A 753 -4.95 48.11 -4.14
N LYS A 754 -5.15 48.14 -5.46
CA LYS A 754 -6.49 48.05 -6.06
C LYS A 754 -7.17 46.71 -5.82
N LEU A 755 -6.40 45.63 -5.79
CA LEU A 755 -6.90 44.31 -5.44
C LEU A 755 -7.34 44.25 -3.96
N ASN A 756 -6.53 44.73 -3.01
CA ASN A 756 -6.93 44.79 -1.60
C ASN A 756 -8.15 45.70 -1.39
N ALA A 757 -8.18 46.89 -1.99
CA ALA A 757 -9.35 47.77 -1.95
C ALA A 757 -10.63 47.08 -2.49
N THR A 758 -10.50 46.21 -3.50
CA THR A 758 -11.61 45.39 -4.00
C THR A 758 -12.03 44.33 -2.98
N ILE A 759 -11.08 43.66 -2.31
CA ILE A 759 -11.37 42.67 -1.27
C ILE A 759 -12.04 43.34 -0.05
N LEU A 760 -11.53 44.49 0.40
CA LEU A 760 -12.12 45.24 1.51
C LEU A 760 -13.48 45.87 1.17
N ARG A 761 -13.78 46.14 -0.11
CA ARG A 761 -15.10 46.63 -0.56
C ARG A 761 -16.19 45.56 -0.50
N HIS A 762 -15.86 44.30 -0.81
CA HIS A 762 -16.85 43.22 -0.94
C HIS A 762 -16.82 42.19 0.20
N SER A 763 -15.63 41.83 0.69
CA SER A 763 -15.40 40.69 1.59
C SER A 763 -15.00 41.07 3.01
N ARG A 764 -15.26 42.33 3.44
CA ARG A 764 -14.95 42.79 4.81
C ARG A 764 -15.64 41.99 5.93
N MET A 765 -16.75 41.33 5.62
CA MET A 765 -17.49 40.45 6.54
C MET A 765 -17.36 38.96 6.18
N ALA A 766 -16.44 38.60 5.27
CA ALA A 766 -16.18 37.21 4.92
C ALA A 766 -15.60 36.44 6.12
N VAL A 767 -15.94 35.16 6.22
CA VAL A 767 -15.41 34.27 7.26
C VAL A 767 -13.93 33.96 6.98
N VAL A 768 -13.60 33.65 5.72
CA VAL A 768 -12.24 33.45 5.20
C VAL A 768 -12.20 33.93 3.75
N VAL A 769 -11.16 34.70 3.39
CA VAL A 769 -10.87 35.03 1.99
C VAL A 769 -9.84 34.05 1.44
N LEU A 770 -10.07 33.52 0.24
CA LEU A 770 -9.06 32.78 -0.55
C LEU A 770 -8.62 33.69 -1.70
N VAL A 771 -7.31 33.86 -1.88
CA VAL A 771 -6.76 34.65 -3.00
C VAL A 771 -5.65 33.87 -3.71
N SER A 772 -5.55 34.05 -5.03
CA SER A 772 -4.47 33.46 -5.82
C SER A 772 -3.12 34.10 -5.46
N LEU A 773 -2.10 33.31 -5.12
CA LEU A 773 -0.75 33.81 -4.82
C LEU A 773 -0.09 34.43 -6.08
N PRO A 774 0.22 35.74 -6.09
CA PRO A 774 0.95 36.35 -7.20
C PRO A 774 2.35 35.72 -7.31
N PRO A 775 2.82 35.37 -8.52
CA PRO A 775 4.19 34.87 -8.70
C PRO A 775 5.22 35.93 -8.26
N PRO A 776 6.31 35.54 -7.57
CA PRO A 776 7.46 36.43 -7.42
C PRO A 776 7.98 36.87 -8.80
N PRO A 777 8.05 38.18 -9.09
CA PRO A 777 8.49 38.64 -10.40
C PRO A 777 9.98 38.36 -10.61
N LEU A 778 10.32 37.93 -11.82
CA LEU A 778 11.69 37.59 -12.20
C LEU A 778 12.61 38.82 -12.06
N ASN A 779 13.76 38.62 -11.40
CA ASN A 779 14.79 39.63 -11.14
C ASN A 779 14.37 40.82 -10.22
N HIS A 780 13.22 40.76 -9.54
CA HIS A 780 12.91 41.72 -8.47
C HIS A 780 13.52 41.28 -7.12
N LEU A 781 13.97 42.25 -6.32
CA LEU A 781 14.43 42.03 -4.93
C LEU A 781 13.33 41.40 -4.07
N ALA A 782 13.69 40.43 -3.22
CA ALA A 782 12.75 39.74 -2.35
C ALA A 782 12.00 40.67 -1.37
N TYR A 783 12.65 41.75 -0.94
CA TYR A 783 12.03 42.80 -0.10
C TYR A 783 10.85 43.49 -0.80
N CYS A 784 10.98 43.81 -2.09
CA CYS A 784 9.91 44.47 -2.86
C CYS A 784 8.68 43.56 -2.96
N TYR A 785 8.88 42.25 -3.16
CA TYR A 785 7.78 41.29 -3.16
C TYR A 785 7.06 41.23 -1.80
N MET A 786 7.78 41.34 -0.69
CA MET A 786 7.15 41.41 0.65
C MET A 786 6.30 42.66 0.86
N GLU A 787 6.71 43.83 0.36
CA GLU A 787 5.85 45.03 0.38
C GLU A 787 4.60 44.86 -0.50
N TYR A 788 4.70 44.22 -1.68
CA TYR A 788 3.54 43.91 -2.52
C TYR A 788 2.55 42.97 -1.80
N MET A 789 3.07 41.95 -1.11
CA MET A 789 2.26 40.97 -0.40
C MET A 789 1.61 41.55 0.85
N ASP A 790 2.30 42.42 1.61
CA ASP A 790 1.72 43.11 2.76
C ASP A 790 0.55 44.01 2.32
N LEU A 791 0.73 44.84 1.27
CA LEU A 791 -0.33 45.67 0.71
C LEU A 791 -1.56 44.87 0.25
N LEU A 792 -1.35 43.65 -0.25
CA LEU A 792 -2.43 42.77 -0.68
C LEU A 792 -3.26 42.22 0.50
N VAL A 793 -2.64 42.04 1.67
CA VAL A 793 -3.27 41.37 2.83
C VAL A 793 -3.59 42.31 4.00
N GLU A 794 -3.29 43.59 3.87
CA GLU A 794 -3.49 44.62 4.90
C GLU A 794 -4.98 44.78 5.26
N ASN A 795 -5.28 44.91 6.55
CA ASN A 795 -6.64 44.97 7.13
C ASN A 795 -7.58 43.78 6.86
N ILE A 796 -7.14 42.72 6.16
CA ILE A 796 -7.91 41.47 6.02
C ILE A 796 -7.60 40.54 7.21
N PRO A 797 -8.59 40.09 8.00
CA PRO A 797 -8.36 39.27 9.20
C PRO A 797 -7.82 37.88 8.85
N ARG A 798 -8.64 37.05 8.17
CA ARG A 798 -8.31 35.66 7.83
C ARG A 798 -8.24 35.47 6.32
N ILE A 799 -7.03 35.24 5.82
CA ILE A 799 -6.78 35.06 4.38
C ILE A 799 -5.86 33.86 4.11
N LEU A 800 -6.26 33.08 3.11
CA LEU A 800 -5.53 31.94 2.55
C LEU A 800 -5.00 32.34 1.17
N ILE A 801 -3.68 32.45 1.06
CA ILE A 801 -3.00 32.78 -0.19
C ILE A 801 -2.58 31.47 -0.85
N VAL A 802 -3.25 31.10 -1.95
CA VAL A 802 -3.22 29.74 -2.51
C VAL A 802 -2.58 29.75 -3.89
N ARG A 803 -1.74 28.75 -4.15
CA ARG A 803 -1.22 28.44 -5.49
C ARG A 803 -1.28 26.95 -5.77
N GLY A 804 -1.88 26.58 -6.89
CA GLY A 804 -1.76 25.24 -7.45
C GLY A 804 -0.47 25.05 -8.25
N TYR A 805 -0.35 23.88 -8.87
CA TYR A 805 0.65 23.59 -9.91
C TYR A 805 -0.03 23.02 -11.16
N ARG A 806 0.70 22.96 -12.29
CA ARG A 806 0.19 22.68 -13.65
C ARG A 806 -0.48 21.30 -13.86
N ARG A 807 -0.68 20.50 -12.81
CA ARG A 807 -1.35 19.19 -12.83
C ARG A 807 -2.47 19.05 -11.79
N ASP A 808 -2.92 20.15 -11.17
CA ASP A 808 -4.06 20.16 -10.24
C ASP A 808 -5.39 20.05 -10.99
N VAL A 809 -5.61 18.87 -11.57
CA VAL A 809 -6.85 18.49 -12.24
C VAL A 809 -7.86 18.09 -11.17
N VAL A 810 -8.70 19.04 -10.77
CA VAL A 810 -9.85 18.74 -9.90
C VAL A 810 -10.89 17.97 -10.70
N THR A 811 -11.25 16.77 -10.25
CA THR A 811 -12.48 16.10 -10.73
C THR A 811 -13.30 15.54 -9.59
N LEU A 812 -14.61 15.75 -9.67
CA LEU A 812 -15.68 15.12 -8.89
C LEU A 812 -15.61 15.37 -7.38
N PHE A 813 -16.37 16.38 -6.95
CA PHE A 813 -16.69 16.69 -5.55
C PHE A 813 -17.72 15.70 -4.96
N THR A 814 -17.37 14.42 -4.93
CA THR A 814 -18.19 13.31 -4.38
C THR A 814 -17.48 12.61 -3.24
#